data_AF-A0A4P5USE3-F1
#
_entry.id   AF-A0A4P5USE3-F1
#
_cell.length_a   1.000
_cell.length_b   1.000
_cell.length_c   1.000
_cell.angle_alpha   90.00
_cell.angle_beta   90.00
_cell.angle_gamma   90.00
#
_symmetry.space_group_name_H-M   'P 1'
#
loop_
_entity.id
_entity.type
_entity.pdbx_description
1 polymer ?
#
loop_
_entity_poly.entity_id
_entity_poly.type
_entity_poly.pdbx_seq_one_letter_code
_entity_poly.pdbx_strand_id
1 'polypeptide(L)'
;MKVIILLFIACLSFHNLYSQLTSHSLTNRRMGLLSDATSVSWNPALLGVEKGVDLLFAANYDNQFSKKKQYAGFIKINGFAGGFITSLDSISSFPVNIPLNIHVGYGFTLIDKYMWAGVGSRFFKDSIINAKYSASLVIAPLNALLFSIGIDNTYTPYNSLNIISGMASYTINDWFTIHTRLMYSMDTTFFRGKNISPDFGISAHIIKDFLIASGSMNPVYDQFRLGLEMNLGALSFGSLNTFDNNVTPSVMTEGNVLIRINTKGDAKKKTDIIADAPCDTTAYKWTSFDSDSSERVYNIVRGLNSSYNQLANKLDKMSGSSKTLYDTIFKQYYSAYYPKISIKGIEQNIISHKNPKYTVLEQSRITTDTGIKSITVQIKDEQDKMISNANESSFIISDSMLQIISVKQSVSSTPVPVDFILLMDCSGSMGDEILEVRVNVESFVNKLKNAGIDYRIGGILYSDKIQDTIQPTADIEAFLRFFSKAAAIGNDEITSTAIHIATTFPFREKAQRCIILITDDCSIQTNGNFTESSLTQDLWQSGAKLYSIINPENHNGGIMTRLSLGKEYSIKQPFTAILNDITRDITTTYEVVLGNKQTIVQKNDIYLKSTFYSENNEEITPRLIIRDNFGEQLPMNTINFSDNALITFKDKNTYTIEINAEGFAIQKENIDLKLSQFGDTLIKNFQLTSLPYFVSGVLKDAEGHLLQGTIVLKDPLTQQEISRTTTNEYGIYSLTFSQKKAFIIEPIVHLFKTMSIFVDTLSIKRGVIDTVNFVLELKPALVEGVLFDQKNNKALQGTIKIEDMNTSVELLTIDTDFEGKFSVELKTGIDYRFIPKVKNYISDPFEIKRNVLQNGYTFNPNIPLMSISDAIDEGKTFSLKNLLFESNQSVLKTESALFLDKLHSFLIEYPNLNIEVHAHTDNKGGDASNLLLSQNRAKSVIIYLEQKGITSTRMIAKGFGESKPIANNDAPEGRELNRRVEFKLVK
;
A
#
# COMPACT_ATOMS: atom_id res chain seq x y z
N MET A 1 49.45 -17.12 -14.01
CA MET A 1 50.15 -17.81 -15.12
C MET A 1 49.28 -18.85 -15.85
N LYS A 2 48.45 -19.67 -15.16
CA LYS A 2 47.48 -20.56 -15.85
C LYS A 2 46.26 -19.87 -16.49
N VAL A 3 46.00 -18.60 -16.16
CA VAL A 3 44.95 -17.76 -16.80
C VAL A 3 45.45 -17.09 -18.09
N ILE A 4 46.77 -16.92 -18.25
CA ILE A 4 47.38 -16.25 -19.41
C ILE A 4 47.46 -17.21 -20.62
N ILE A 5 47.45 -18.52 -20.37
CA ILE A 5 47.52 -19.56 -21.41
C ILE A 5 46.15 -19.82 -22.07
N LEU A 6 45.03 -19.47 -21.42
CA LEU A 6 43.69 -19.57 -22.02
C LEU A 6 43.35 -18.41 -22.95
N LEU A 7 44.03 -17.27 -22.84
CA LEU A 7 43.83 -16.07 -23.67
C LEU A 7 44.58 -16.12 -25.01
N PHE A 8 45.46 -17.10 -25.22
CA PHE A 8 46.37 -17.14 -26.38
C PHE A 8 45.92 -18.08 -27.52
N ILE A 9 44.86 -18.87 -27.34
CA ILE A 9 44.42 -19.89 -28.33
C ILE A 9 43.21 -19.43 -29.18
N ALA A 10 42.70 -18.21 -28.99
CA ALA A 10 41.53 -17.71 -29.74
C ALA A 10 41.89 -16.76 -30.90
N CYS A 11 42.99 -17.02 -31.61
CA CYS A 11 43.29 -16.40 -32.89
C CYS A 11 43.25 -17.46 -34.00
N LEU A 12 42.21 -17.45 -34.83
CA LEU A 12 42.29 -17.55 -36.30
C LEU A 12 40.90 -17.67 -36.94
N SER A 13 40.71 -16.89 -38.02
CA SER A 13 39.73 -17.00 -39.12
C SER A 13 38.54 -16.01 -39.10
N PHE A 14 38.56 -15.12 -40.08
CA PHE A 14 37.60 -14.04 -40.39
C PHE A 14 36.26 -14.56 -40.94
N HIS A 15 35.16 -13.80 -40.74
CA HIS A 15 34.38 -13.18 -41.83
C HIS A 15 33.37 -12.11 -41.33
N ASN A 16 33.08 -11.18 -42.25
CA ASN A 16 32.37 -9.90 -42.15
C ASN A 16 31.07 -9.85 -41.34
N LEU A 17 30.94 -8.80 -40.50
CA LEU A 17 29.66 -8.13 -40.25
C LEU A 17 29.89 -6.67 -39.81
N TYR A 18 29.10 -5.78 -40.42
CA TYR A 18 29.02 -4.35 -40.11
C TYR A 18 28.58 -4.16 -38.66
N SER A 19 29.47 -3.68 -37.80
CA SER A 19 29.13 -3.33 -36.44
C SER A 19 29.24 -1.81 -36.27
N GLN A 20 28.19 -1.20 -35.74
CA GLN A 20 28.07 0.25 -35.58
C GLN A 20 27.97 0.59 -34.10
N LEU A 21 28.62 1.69 -33.67
CA LEU A 21 28.30 2.39 -32.43
C LEU A 21 26.80 2.72 -32.45
N THR A 22 26.04 2.04 -31.60
CA THR A 22 24.62 2.33 -31.40
C THR A 22 24.43 3.05 -30.08
N SER A 23 23.49 3.98 -30.03
CA SER A 23 23.10 4.69 -28.81
C SER A 23 22.58 3.77 -27.70
N HIS A 24 22.10 2.56 -28.02
CA HIS A 24 21.79 1.52 -27.03
C HIS A 24 22.99 1.04 -26.21
N SER A 25 24.21 1.21 -26.76
CA SER A 25 25.47 0.80 -26.14
C SER A 25 26.21 1.96 -25.45
N LEU A 26 25.69 3.18 -25.56
CA LEU A 26 26.34 4.41 -25.10
C LEU A 26 25.36 5.19 -24.24
N THR A 27 25.57 5.20 -22.92
CA THR A 27 24.60 5.78 -21.99
C THR A 27 25.25 6.78 -21.04
N ASN A 28 24.48 7.74 -20.56
CA ASN A 28 24.90 8.80 -19.64
C ASN A 28 24.89 8.36 -18.16
N ARG A 29 25.07 7.07 -17.88
CA ARG A 29 25.22 6.51 -16.51
C ARG A 29 26.42 5.57 -16.45
N ARG A 30 27.02 5.45 -15.25
CA ARG A 30 28.09 4.48 -14.95
C ARG A 30 27.67 3.07 -15.39
N MET A 31 28.62 2.30 -15.94
CA MET A 31 28.34 1.08 -16.73
C MET A 31 27.63 -0.03 -15.94
N GLY A 32 26.30 -0.01 -15.97
CA GLY A 32 25.49 -1.22 -16.12
C GLY A 32 25.20 -1.43 -17.60
N LEU A 33 25.50 -2.61 -18.15
CA LEU A 33 25.25 -2.92 -19.58
C LEU A 33 23.79 -2.81 -20.00
N LEU A 34 22.89 -2.93 -19.03
CA LEU A 34 21.48 -2.59 -19.12
C LEU A 34 21.22 -1.46 -18.12
N SER A 35 21.87 -0.32 -18.34
CA SER A 35 21.53 0.89 -17.60
C SER A 35 20.11 1.30 -17.98
N ASP A 36 19.47 2.09 -17.13
CA ASP A 36 18.06 2.45 -17.29
C ASP A 36 17.78 3.19 -18.62
N ALA A 37 18.84 3.62 -19.32
CA ALA A 37 18.81 4.24 -20.63
C ALA A 37 18.42 3.31 -21.78
N THR A 38 18.16 2.04 -21.47
CA THR A 38 17.98 0.97 -22.46
C THR A 38 16.53 0.65 -22.78
N SER A 39 15.51 1.23 -22.13
CA SER A 39 14.12 1.02 -22.56
C SER A 39 13.97 1.45 -24.03
N VAL A 40 14.09 2.74 -24.30
CA VAL A 40 14.18 3.25 -25.68
C VAL A 40 15.65 3.40 -26.08
N SER A 41 15.94 3.59 -27.37
CA SER A 41 17.30 3.71 -27.93
C SER A 41 18.16 4.85 -27.34
N TRP A 42 17.64 5.58 -26.34
CA TRP A 42 18.25 6.58 -25.47
C TRP A 42 17.12 7.13 -24.58
N ASN A 43 17.07 6.82 -23.27
CA ASN A 43 15.93 7.15 -22.38
C ASN A 43 15.98 8.62 -21.88
N PRO A 44 15.09 9.51 -22.37
CA PRO A 44 15.14 10.91 -21.99
C PRO A 44 14.57 11.17 -20.59
N ALA A 45 13.69 10.32 -20.04
CA ALA A 45 13.14 10.52 -18.70
C ALA A 45 14.23 10.51 -17.62
N LEU A 46 15.29 9.73 -17.83
CA LEU A 46 16.45 9.69 -16.92
C LEU A 46 17.29 10.96 -16.92
N LEU A 47 17.17 11.79 -17.96
CA LEU A 47 17.80 13.11 -17.95
C LEU A 47 17.23 13.95 -16.80
N GLY A 48 15.94 13.77 -16.48
CA GLY A 48 15.29 14.42 -15.34
C GLY A 48 15.61 13.81 -13.98
N VAL A 49 16.16 12.59 -13.92
CA VAL A 49 16.48 11.89 -12.65
C VAL A 49 17.70 12.49 -11.96
N GLU A 50 18.73 12.83 -12.73
CA GLU A 50 20.03 13.26 -12.19
C GLU A 50 20.37 14.69 -12.64
N LYS A 51 20.65 15.58 -11.68
CA LYS A 51 21.11 16.95 -11.96
C LYS A 51 22.63 16.99 -12.10
N GLY A 52 23.15 17.80 -13.03
CA GLY A 52 24.59 17.97 -13.26
C GLY A 52 24.98 17.98 -14.73
N VAL A 53 26.28 18.06 -14.98
CA VAL A 53 26.88 17.99 -16.33
C VAL A 53 27.64 16.68 -16.49
N ASP A 54 27.27 15.91 -17.51
CA ASP A 54 27.94 14.66 -17.91
C ASP A 54 28.37 14.76 -19.38
N LEU A 55 29.63 14.42 -19.64
CA LEU A 55 30.24 14.38 -20.96
C LEU A 55 30.73 12.96 -21.23
N LEU A 56 30.27 12.34 -22.30
CA LEU A 56 30.70 11.01 -22.73
C LEU A 56 31.32 11.07 -24.11
N PHE A 57 32.53 10.55 -24.23
CA PHE A 57 33.20 10.27 -25.50
C PHE A 57 33.39 8.77 -25.66
N ALA A 58 33.08 8.26 -26.85
CA ALA A 58 33.23 6.84 -27.16
C ALA A 58 33.89 6.63 -28.53
N ALA A 59 34.71 5.60 -28.63
CA ALA A 59 35.33 5.16 -29.87
C ALA A 59 35.23 3.63 -30.01
N ASN A 60 34.91 3.15 -31.20
CA ASN A 60 34.78 1.72 -31.50
C ASN A 60 36.10 1.12 -31.99
N TYR A 61 36.31 -0.16 -31.71
CA TYR A 61 37.41 -0.96 -32.21
C TYR A 61 36.95 -2.39 -32.52
N ASP A 62 37.63 -3.06 -33.46
CA ASP A 62 37.33 -4.44 -33.83
C ASP A 62 38.15 -5.47 -33.02
N ASN A 63 37.96 -6.74 -33.33
CA ASN A 63 38.64 -7.87 -32.70
C ASN A 63 40.17 -7.89 -32.89
N GLN A 64 40.73 -7.07 -33.79
CA GLN A 64 42.17 -6.88 -33.97
C GLN A 64 42.68 -5.57 -33.35
N PHE A 65 41.83 -4.87 -32.60
CA PHE A 65 42.07 -3.49 -32.14
C PHE A 65 42.38 -2.52 -33.28
N SER A 66 41.97 -2.86 -34.51
CA SER A 66 42.08 -1.98 -35.65
C SER A 66 40.96 -0.92 -35.57
N LYS A 67 41.29 0.34 -35.91
CA LYS A 67 40.35 1.47 -35.82
C LYS A 67 39.17 1.28 -36.79
N LYS A 68 38.04 0.77 -36.29
CA LYS A 68 36.73 1.06 -36.88
C LYS A 68 36.42 2.51 -36.58
N LYS A 69 36.43 3.33 -37.63
CA LYS A 69 36.45 4.80 -37.61
C LYS A 69 35.19 5.47 -37.02
N GLN A 70 34.46 4.89 -36.07
CA GLN A 70 33.26 5.49 -35.49
C GLN A 70 33.50 6.13 -34.12
N TYR A 71 32.89 7.29 -33.93
CA TYR A 71 33.04 8.12 -32.74
C TYR A 71 31.68 8.63 -32.28
N ALA A 72 31.53 8.77 -30.97
CA ALA A 72 30.36 9.39 -30.38
C ALA A 72 30.74 10.40 -29.30
N GLY A 73 29.92 11.45 -29.19
CA GLY A 73 30.03 12.47 -28.17
C GLY A 73 28.64 12.83 -27.64
N PHE A 74 28.44 12.76 -26.33
CA PHE A 74 27.20 13.14 -25.67
C PHE A 74 27.46 14.13 -24.55
N ILE A 75 26.55 15.09 -24.41
CA ILE A 75 26.50 16.04 -23.31
C ILE A 75 25.11 16.02 -22.68
N LYS A 76 25.08 16.00 -21.35
CA LYS A 76 23.88 16.22 -20.55
C LYS A 76 24.12 17.43 -19.66
N ILE A 77 23.11 18.29 -19.55
CA ILE A 77 23.06 19.43 -18.63
C ILE A 77 21.67 19.41 -17.98
N ASN A 78 21.61 18.95 -16.74
CA ASN A 78 20.34 18.77 -16.00
C ASN A 78 19.35 17.91 -16.83
N GLY A 79 18.12 18.40 -17.00
CA GLY A 79 17.08 17.72 -17.79
C GLY A 79 17.33 17.70 -19.29
N PHE A 80 18.28 18.48 -19.82
CA PHE A 80 18.58 18.54 -21.25
C PHE A 80 19.77 17.67 -21.60
N ALA A 81 19.73 17.00 -22.75
CA ALA A 81 20.90 16.35 -23.31
C ALA A 81 20.89 16.36 -24.84
N GLY A 82 22.09 16.28 -25.40
CA GLY A 82 22.28 16.12 -26.83
C GLY A 82 23.60 15.42 -27.14
N GLY A 83 23.74 14.94 -28.37
CA GLY A 83 24.96 14.26 -28.78
C GLY A 83 24.94 13.84 -30.23
N PHE A 84 26.04 13.20 -30.65
CA PHE A 84 26.19 12.74 -32.02
C PHE A 84 26.92 11.39 -32.08
N ILE A 85 26.67 10.65 -33.16
CA ILE A 85 27.46 9.49 -33.59
C ILE A 85 27.87 9.71 -35.04
N THR A 86 29.13 9.44 -35.38
CA THR A 86 29.72 9.68 -36.72
C THR A 86 30.76 8.62 -37.10
N SER A 87 31.09 8.52 -38.40
CA SER A 87 32.19 7.70 -38.95
C SER A 87 33.27 8.57 -39.63
N LEU A 88 34.54 8.18 -39.55
CA LEU A 88 35.75 8.92 -39.95
C LEU A 88 36.21 8.57 -41.38
N ASP A 89 35.54 7.65 -42.08
CA ASP A 89 35.69 7.54 -43.56
C ASP A 89 35.21 8.80 -44.29
N SER A 90 34.57 9.72 -43.57
CA SER A 90 34.02 11.01 -44.03
C SER A 90 34.76 12.25 -43.48
N ILE A 91 35.89 12.11 -42.78
CA ILE A 91 36.56 13.23 -42.07
C ILE A 91 37.79 13.78 -42.83
N SER A 92 38.22 13.18 -43.95
CA SER A 92 39.34 13.69 -44.75
C SER A 92 39.04 14.94 -45.58
N SER A 93 37.82 15.50 -45.52
CA SER A 93 37.47 16.76 -46.17
C SER A 93 36.40 17.52 -45.38
N PHE A 94 36.83 18.41 -44.48
CA PHE A 94 36.03 19.60 -44.15
C PHE A 94 35.98 20.47 -45.43
N PRO A 95 34.81 20.88 -45.96
CA PRO A 95 33.59 21.21 -45.23
C PRO A 95 32.35 20.40 -45.68
N VAL A 96 31.48 20.07 -44.72
CA VAL A 96 30.08 19.63 -44.94
C VAL A 96 29.90 18.35 -45.79
N ASN A 97 30.25 17.17 -45.27
CA ASN A 97 29.44 15.96 -45.46
C ASN A 97 29.71 14.85 -44.43
N ILE A 98 29.35 15.12 -43.18
CA ILE A 98 29.40 14.13 -42.09
C ILE A 98 28.06 13.37 -42.04
N PRO A 99 27.99 12.04 -42.21
CA PRO A 99 26.82 11.25 -41.83
C PRO A 99 26.71 11.31 -40.30
N LEU A 100 25.81 12.17 -39.82
CA LEU A 100 25.72 12.57 -38.42
C LEU A 100 24.39 12.13 -37.84
N ASN A 101 24.42 11.24 -36.86
CA ASN A 101 23.24 10.87 -36.07
C ASN A 101 23.14 11.82 -34.86
N ILE A 102 22.35 12.88 -34.96
CA ILE A 102 22.18 13.86 -33.87
C ILE A 102 21.09 13.39 -32.91
N HIS A 103 21.34 13.51 -31.62
CA HIS A 103 20.39 13.19 -30.55
C HIS A 103 20.08 14.47 -29.76
N VAL A 104 18.81 14.68 -29.42
CA VAL A 104 18.36 15.78 -28.54
C VAL A 104 17.20 15.29 -27.70
N GLY A 105 17.14 15.66 -26.42
CA GLY A 105 16.05 15.22 -25.55
C GLY A 105 15.99 15.98 -24.25
N TYR A 106 14.81 15.86 -23.63
CA TYR A 106 14.48 16.52 -22.39
C TYR A 106 13.74 15.58 -21.46
N GLY A 107 14.22 15.51 -20.22
CA GLY A 107 13.60 14.79 -19.12
C GLY A 107 13.22 15.73 -17.99
N PHE A 108 12.10 15.44 -17.35
CA PHE A 108 11.60 16.22 -16.23
C PHE A 108 10.94 15.31 -15.19
N THR A 109 10.90 15.82 -13.95
CA THR A 109 10.30 15.13 -12.81
C THR A 109 8.79 15.36 -12.80
N LEU A 110 8.01 14.28 -12.70
CA LEU A 110 6.55 14.33 -12.54
C LEU A 110 6.16 14.32 -11.07
N ILE A 111 6.75 13.42 -10.28
CA ILE A 111 6.58 13.33 -8.83
C ILE A 111 7.98 13.26 -8.24
N ASP A 112 8.28 14.18 -7.33
CA ASP A 112 9.61 14.36 -6.77
C ASP A 112 10.14 13.04 -6.19
N LYS A 113 11.28 12.58 -6.71
CA LYS A 113 11.99 11.32 -6.36
C LYS A 113 11.32 9.99 -6.76
N TYR A 114 10.11 9.98 -7.31
CA TYR A 114 9.39 8.73 -7.59
C TYR A 114 9.03 8.52 -9.06
N MET A 115 8.90 9.60 -9.83
CA MET A 115 8.40 9.49 -11.21
C MET A 115 8.97 10.57 -12.13
N TRP A 116 9.44 10.16 -13.31
CA TRP A 116 10.04 11.04 -14.32
C TRP A 116 9.53 10.68 -15.71
N ALA A 117 9.37 11.68 -16.54
CA ALA A 117 9.01 11.52 -17.94
C ALA A 117 10.02 12.23 -18.83
N GLY A 118 10.15 11.78 -20.07
CA GLY A 118 11.02 12.44 -21.02
C GLY A 118 10.72 12.08 -22.46
N VAL A 119 11.05 13.03 -23.32
CA VAL A 119 10.88 12.96 -24.77
C VAL A 119 12.21 13.28 -25.46
N GLY A 120 12.44 12.65 -26.61
CA GLY A 120 13.69 12.82 -27.35
C GLY A 120 13.52 12.58 -28.83
N SER A 121 14.39 13.21 -29.61
CA SER A 121 14.43 13.13 -31.06
C SER A 121 15.83 12.74 -31.55
N ARG A 122 15.87 11.94 -32.61
CA ARG A 122 17.10 11.56 -33.29
C ARG A 122 17.03 11.94 -34.77
N PHE A 123 18.00 12.68 -35.26
CA PHE A 123 18.08 13.11 -36.65
C PHE A 123 19.13 12.33 -37.41
N PHE A 124 18.81 11.95 -38.64
CA PHE A 124 19.68 11.20 -39.56
C PHE A 124 19.85 12.02 -40.83
N LYS A 125 21.09 12.14 -41.31
CA LYS A 125 21.38 12.97 -42.49
C LYS A 125 20.99 12.30 -43.82
N ASP A 126 21.06 10.97 -43.90
CA ASP A 126 20.96 10.22 -45.16
C ASP A 126 19.73 9.26 -45.22
N SER A 127 18.67 9.51 -44.44
CA SER A 127 17.45 8.68 -44.48
C SER A 127 16.21 9.44 -44.95
N ILE A 128 15.27 8.72 -45.58
CA ILE A 128 14.00 9.25 -46.14
C ILE A 128 13.15 10.00 -45.10
N ILE A 129 13.30 9.66 -43.81
CA ILE A 129 12.71 10.38 -42.69
C ILE A 129 13.83 11.03 -41.88
N ASN A 130 13.79 12.36 -41.74
CA ASN A 130 14.87 13.13 -41.14
C ASN A 130 14.89 13.12 -39.60
N ALA A 131 13.84 12.62 -38.93
CA ALA A 131 13.73 12.59 -37.47
C ALA A 131 12.96 11.37 -36.93
N LYS A 132 13.50 10.71 -35.91
CA LYS A 132 12.84 9.69 -35.08
C LYS A 132 12.49 10.29 -33.71
N TYR A 133 11.44 9.79 -33.07
CA TYR A 133 10.95 10.27 -31.79
C TYR A 133 10.88 9.14 -30.78
N SER A 134 11.16 9.48 -29.52
CA SER A 134 11.11 8.58 -28.38
C SER A 134 10.42 9.25 -27.21
N ALA A 135 9.68 8.46 -26.45
CA ALA A 135 9.07 8.88 -25.20
C ALA A 135 9.24 7.77 -24.15
N SER A 136 9.40 8.17 -22.90
CA SER A 136 9.68 7.25 -21.80
C SER A 136 9.11 7.75 -20.48
N LEU A 137 8.78 6.80 -19.61
CA LEU A 137 8.35 7.02 -18.24
C LEU A 137 9.18 6.11 -17.33
N VAL A 138 9.66 6.68 -16.22
CA VAL A 138 10.43 5.98 -15.19
C VAL A 138 9.70 6.12 -13.87
N ILE A 139 9.56 5.01 -13.15
CA ILE A 139 8.88 4.92 -11.86
C ILE A 139 9.79 4.17 -10.88
N ALA A 140 10.02 4.75 -9.71
CA ALA A 140 10.83 4.17 -8.64
C ALA A 140 9.99 4.06 -7.35
N PRO A 141 9.12 3.05 -7.20
CA PRO A 141 8.20 2.98 -6.06
C PRO A 141 8.93 2.70 -4.73
N LEU A 142 10.16 2.17 -4.79
CA LEU A 142 11.02 1.84 -3.64
C LEU A 142 12.48 2.18 -3.97
N ASN A 143 13.30 2.47 -2.95
CA ASN A 143 14.71 2.89 -3.12
C ASN A 143 15.63 1.87 -3.84
N ALA A 144 15.19 0.61 -3.96
CA ALA A 144 15.92 -0.48 -4.59
C ALA A 144 15.32 -0.93 -5.94
N LEU A 145 14.15 -0.41 -6.33
CA LEU A 145 13.37 -0.92 -7.46
C LEU A 145 13.05 0.19 -8.45
N LEU A 146 13.36 -0.04 -9.72
CA LEU A 146 13.10 0.90 -10.79
C LEU A 146 12.43 0.19 -11.97
N PHE A 147 11.34 0.79 -12.44
CA PHE A 147 10.63 0.38 -13.63
C PHE A 147 10.72 1.49 -14.68
N SER A 148 10.85 1.10 -15.94
CA SER A 148 10.70 2.03 -17.04
C SER A 148 9.95 1.41 -18.21
N ILE A 149 9.20 2.25 -18.89
CA ILE A 149 8.51 1.92 -20.13
C ILE A 149 8.84 3.00 -21.15
N GLY A 150 8.98 2.63 -22.41
CA GLY A 150 9.16 3.61 -23.46
C GLY A 150 8.80 3.10 -24.84
N ILE A 151 8.60 4.06 -25.73
CA ILE A 151 8.25 3.87 -27.12
C ILE A 151 9.23 4.64 -28.00
N ASP A 152 9.72 3.99 -29.07
CA ASP A 152 10.59 4.59 -30.08
C ASP A 152 10.03 4.29 -31.47
N ASN A 153 10.04 5.25 -32.38
CA ASN A 153 9.63 5.04 -33.75
C ASN A 153 10.85 4.75 -34.62
N THR A 154 10.92 3.53 -35.16
CA THR A 154 11.96 3.07 -36.08
C THR A 154 11.43 2.98 -37.51
N TYR A 155 12.33 2.99 -38.48
CA TYR A 155 11.97 2.82 -39.89
C TYR A 155 12.78 1.67 -40.45
N THR A 156 12.11 0.64 -40.96
CA THR A 156 12.70 -0.30 -41.91
C THR A 156 12.47 0.25 -43.32
N PRO A 157 13.18 -0.20 -44.36
CA PRO A 157 12.99 0.30 -45.74
C PRO A 157 11.56 0.19 -46.28
N TYR A 158 10.64 -0.45 -45.55
CA TYR A 158 9.29 -0.78 -45.98
C TYR A 158 8.16 -0.19 -45.11
N ASN A 159 8.39 0.24 -43.85
CA ASN A 159 7.36 0.87 -43.00
C ASN A 159 7.93 1.57 -41.74
N SER A 160 7.18 2.53 -41.18
CA SER A 160 7.41 3.05 -39.82
C SER A 160 6.88 2.08 -38.77
N LEU A 161 7.69 1.79 -37.77
CA LEU A 161 7.47 0.71 -36.79
C LEU A 161 7.75 1.22 -35.39
N ASN A 162 6.75 1.11 -34.53
CA ASN A 162 6.91 1.44 -33.12
C ASN A 162 7.54 0.25 -32.39
N ILE A 163 8.67 0.51 -31.73
CA ILE A 163 9.27 -0.42 -30.77
C ILE A 163 8.76 -0.02 -29.39
N ILE A 164 8.09 -0.95 -28.72
CA ILE A 164 7.68 -0.80 -27.33
C ILE A 164 8.70 -1.53 -26.45
N SER A 165 9.08 -0.90 -25.36
CA SER A 165 10.11 -1.42 -24.48
C SER A 165 9.71 -1.29 -23.02
N GLY A 166 10.02 -2.31 -22.24
CA GLY A 166 9.88 -2.32 -20.79
C GLY A 166 11.20 -2.75 -20.16
N MET A 167 11.57 -2.12 -19.06
CA MET A 167 12.74 -2.51 -18.28
C MET A 167 12.42 -2.48 -16.79
N ALA A 168 12.96 -3.44 -16.06
CA ALA A 168 12.99 -3.46 -14.61
C ALA A 168 14.42 -3.64 -14.11
N SER A 169 14.78 -2.92 -13.06
CA SER A 169 16.05 -3.10 -12.34
C SER A 169 15.81 -3.16 -10.84
N TYR A 170 16.57 -4.05 -10.19
CA TYR A 170 16.51 -4.27 -8.76
C TYR A 170 17.92 -4.33 -8.18
N THR A 171 18.22 -3.39 -7.27
CA THR A 171 19.48 -3.34 -6.52
C THR A 171 19.32 -4.16 -5.25
N ILE A 172 19.96 -5.33 -5.20
CA ILE A 172 19.86 -6.23 -4.03
C ILE A 172 20.60 -5.62 -2.84
N ASN A 173 21.82 -5.13 -3.09
CA ASN A 173 22.71 -4.45 -2.15
C ASN A 173 23.41 -3.29 -2.88
N ASP A 174 24.01 -2.35 -2.14
CA ASP A 174 24.66 -1.16 -2.72
C ASP A 174 25.70 -1.45 -3.81
N TRP A 175 26.25 -2.68 -3.85
CA TRP A 175 27.25 -3.10 -4.81
C TRP A 175 26.74 -4.01 -5.93
N PHE A 176 25.48 -4.47 -5.92
CA PHE A 176 24.98 -5.46 -6.88
C PHE A 176 23.58 -5.16 -7.41
N THR A 177 23.43 -5.10 -8.73
CA THR A 177 22.15 -4.82 -9.39
C THR A 177 21.85 -5.84 -10.49
N ILE A 178 20.59 -6.27 -10.56
CA ILE A 178 20.05 -7.11 -11.63
C ILE A 178 19.13 -6.26 -12.50
N HIS A 179 19.18 -6.49 -13.81
CA HIS A 179 18.42 -5.75 -14.82
C HIS A 179 17.80 -6.72 -15.83
N THR A 180 16.58 -6.43 -16.25
CA THR A 180 15.91 -7.13 -17.34
C THR A 180 15.22 -6.13 -18.25
N ARG A 181 15.26 -6.39 -19.56
CA ARG A 181 14.58 -5.59 -20.58
C ARG A 181 13.82 -6.50 -21.54
N LEU A 182 12.66 -6.03 -21.98
CA LEU A 182 11.85 -6.64 -23.03
C LEU A 182 11.55 -5.59 -24.09
N MET A 183 11.85 -5.91 -25.36
CA MET A 183 11.50 -5.09 -26.51
C MET A 183 10.53 -5.85 -27.41
N TYR A 184 9.53 -5.14 -27.95
CA TYR A 184 8.50 -5.68 -28.85
C TYR A 184 8.41 -4.82 -30.12
N SER A 185 8.30 -5.49 -31.27
CA SER A 185 8.12 -4.89 -32.60
C SER A 185 7.15 -5.77 -33.40
N MET A 186 6.21 -5.13 -34.12
CA MET A 186 5.30 -5.85 -35.02
C MET A 186 6.00 -6.38 -36.28
N ASP A 187 7.11 -5.77 -36.68
CA ASP A 187 7.97 -6.29 -37.75
C ASP A 187 9.13 -7.08 -37.13
N THR A 188 9.16 -8.37 -37.45
CA THR A 188 10.12 -9.34 -36.94
C THR A 188 11.53 -9.17 -37.49
N THR A 189 11.71 -8.43 -38.60
CA THR A 189 13.00 -8.32 -39.29
C THR A 189 14.09 -7.72 -38.39
N PHE A 190 13.73 -6.79 -37.52
CA PHE A 190 14.65 -6.15 -36.57
C PHE A 190 15.18 -7.11 -35.48
N PHE A 191 14.42 -8.17 -35.15
CA PHE A 191 14.73 -9.16 -34.13
C PHE A 191 15.00 -10.54 -34.74
N ARG A 192 15.67 -10.58 -35.92
CA ARG A 192 16.06 -11.81 -36.62
C ARG A 192 14.90 -12.81 -36.78
N GLY A 193 13.68 -12.32 -37.04
CA GLY A 193 12.49 -13.16 -37.23
C GLY A 193 11.63 -13.41 -35.98
N LYS A 194 11.91 -12.74 -34.85
CA LYS A 194 11.11 -12.80 -33.61
C LYS A 194 10.32 -11.50 -33.40
N ASN A 195 9.20 -11.54 -32.68
CA ASN A 195 8.45 -10.32 -32.31
C ASN A 195 8.97 -9.67 -31.02
N ILE A 196 9.72 -10.42 -30.20
CA ILE A 196 10.18 -10.03 -28.87
C ILE A 196 11.67 -10.26 -28.79
N SER A 197 12.40 -9.32 -28.19
CA SER A 197 13.82 -9.43 -27.84
C SER A 197 14.02 -9.14 -26.35
N PRO A 198 14.35 -10.16 -25.54
CA PRO A 198 14.72 -9.98 -24.13
C PRO A 198 16.22 -9.68 -23.99
N ASP A 199 16.58 -8.91 -22.96
CA ASP A 199 17.95 -8.81 -22.45
C ASP A 199 17.97 -9.00 -20.95
N PHE A 200 18.96 -9.76 -20.47
CA PHE A 200 19.20 -9.97 -19.06
C PHE A 200 20.59 -9.49 -18.70
N GLY A 201 20.76 -8.82 -17.57
CA GLY A 201 22.05 -8.26 -17.20
C GLY A 201 22.23 -8.06 -15.71
N ILE A 202 23.50 -7.98 -15.33
CA ILE A 202 23.96 -7.76 -13.96
C ILE A 202 25.06 -6.71 -13.94
N SER A 203 25.18 -6.00 -12.83
CA SER A 203 26.28 -5.08 -12.57
C SER A 203 26.75 -5.20 -11.12
N ALA A 204 28.06 -5.08 -10.91
CA ALA A 204 28.71 -5.22 -9.63
C ALA A 204 29.80 -4.16 -9.43
N HIS A 205 29.81 -3.54 -8.24
CA HIS A 205 30.86 -2.62 -7.79
C HIS A 205 31.93 -3.47 -7.08
N ILE A 206 33.00 -3.79 -7.81
CA ILE A 206 34.06 -4.69 -7.32
C ILE A 206 34.90 -4.01 -6.23
N ILE A 207 35.23 -2.73 -6.44
CA ILE A 207 35.96 -1.90 -5.48
C ILE A 207 35.16 -0.61 -5.35
N LYS A 208 34.66 -0.30 -4.14
CA LYS A 208 33.84 0.88 -3.76
C LYS A 208 33.87 2.01 -4.80
N ASP A 209 32.97 1.95 -5.77
CA ASP A 209 32.78 2.88 -6.90
C ASP A 209 33.98 3.20 -7.80
N PHE A 210 35.15 2.59 -7.54
CA PHE A 210 36.37 2.69 -8.33
C PHE A 210 36.33 1.73 -9.53
N LEU A 211 35.88 0.50 -9.33
CA LEU A 211 35.83 -0.51 -10.38
C LEU A 211 34.43 -1.11 -10.48
N ILE A 212 33.82 -0.97 -11.65
CA ILE A 212 32.49 -1.48 -11.97
C ILE A 212 32.63 -2.53 -13.06
N ALA A 213 32.09 -3.73 -12.81
CA ALA A 213 31.97 -4.77 -13.80
C ALA A 213 30.51 -5.07 -14.10
N SER A 214 30.21 -5.38 -15.36
CA SER A 214 28.86 -5.73 -15.77
C SER A 214 28.86 -6.81 -16.84
N GLY A 215 27.81 -7.63 -16.86
CA GLY A 215 27.57 -8.68 -17.84
C GLY A 215 26.12 -8.66 -18.35
N SER A 216 25.87 -8.85 -19.64
CA SER A 216 24.50 -9.00 -20.18
C SER A 216 24.41 -9.96 -21.35
N MET A 217 23.24 -10.54 -21.55
CA MET A 217 22.95 -11.53 -22.57
C MET A 217 21.66 -11.19 -23.31
N ASN A 218 21.71 -11.23 -24.64
CA ASN A 218 20.54 -11.18 -25.51
C ASN A 218 20.44 -12.50 -26.30
N PRO A 219 19.48 -13.38 -26.00
CA PRO A 219 19.35 -14.66 -26.68
C PRO A 219 18.80 -14.55 -28.11
N VAL A 220 18.15 -13.45 -28.49
CA VAL A 220 17.62 -13.25 -29.85
C VAL A 220 18.71 -12.88 -30.84
N TYR A 221 19.67 -12.07 -30.38
CA TYR A 221 20.87 -11.75 -31.15
C TYR A 221 22.01 -12.75 -30.92
N ASP A 222 21.87 -13.64 -29.94
CA ASP A 222 22.93 -14.53 -29.42
C ASP A 222 24.20 -13.76 -29.06
N GLN A 223 23.99 -12.64 -28.35
CA GLN A 223 25.03 -11.69 -28.00
C GLN A 223 25.25 -11.68 -26.49
N PHE A 224 26.52 -11.75 -26.12
CA PHE A 224 26.99 -11.55 -24.76
C PHE A 224 27.83 -10.28 -24.68
N ARG A 225 27.64 -9.48 -23.62
CA ARG A 225 28.36 -8.22 -23.44
C ARG A 225 29.03 -8.20 -22.07
N LEU A 226 30.25 -7.64 -22.05
CA LEU A 226 31.05 -7.43 -20.85
C LEU A 226 31.51 -5.97 -20.77
N GLY A 227 31.23 -5.34 -19.63
CA GLY A 227 31.64 -3.97 -19.34
C GLY A 227 32.60 -3.93 -18.16
N LEU A 228 33.64 -3.11 -18.27
CA LEU A 228 34.53 -2.75 -17.16
C LEU A 228 34.80 -1.25 -17.17
N GLU A 229 34.46 -0.55 -16.08
CA GLU A 229 34.67 0.89 -15.91
C GLU A 229 35.55 1.15 -14.69
N MET A 230 36.63 1.89 -14.89
CA MET A 230 37.47 2.46 -13.84
C MET A 230 37.10 3.92 -13.65
N ASN A 231 36.76 4.29 -12.43
CA ASN A 231 36.33 5.62 -12.08
C ASN A 231 37.36 6.28 -11.16
N LEU A 232 37.87 7.43 -11.62
CA LEU A 232 38.89 8.26 -10.95
C LEU A 232 38.28 9.58 -10.46
N GLY A 233 37.02 9.54 -10.03
CA GLY A 233 36.28 10.72 -9.55
C GLY A 233 35.55 11.43 -10.68
N ALA A 234 36.06 12.59 -11.09
CA ALA A 234 35.46 13.39 -12.17
C ALA A 234 35.69 12.82 -13.57
N LEU A 235 36.56 11.82 -13.67
CA LEU A 235 36.95 11.17 -14.93
C LEU A 235 36.78 9.66 -14.77
N SER A 236 36.14 9.01 -15.73
CA SER A 236 36.11 7.55 -15.82
C SER A 236 36.52 7.05 -17.19
N PHE A 237 37.14 5.87 -17.19
CA PHE A 237 37.62 5.17 -18.35
C PHE A 237 37.02 3.78 -18.34
N GLY A 238 36.43 3.36 -19.46
CA GLY A 238 35.80 2.05 -19.52
C GLY A 238 35.95 1.39 -20.88
N SER A 239 35.72 0.08 -20.88
CA SER A 239 35.61 -0.71 -22.10
C SER A 239 34.32 -1.52 -22.07
N LEU A 240 33.60 -1.50 -23.18
CA LEU A 240 32.40 -2.29 -23.42
C LEU A 240 32.66 -3.25 -24.58
N ASN A 241 32.72 -4.54 -24.31
CA ASN A 241 33.05 -5.57 -25.28
C ASN A 241 31.84 -6.47 -25.58
N THR A 242 31.61 -6.74 -26.86
CA THR A 242 30.52 -7.60 -27.35
C THR A 242 31.11 -8.89 -27.92
N PHE A 243 30.43 -10.00 -27.68
CA PHE A 243 30.73 -11.34 -28.15
C PHE A 243 29.47 -11.87 -28.84
N ASP A 244 29.55 -12.23 -30.13
CA ASP A 244 28.43 -12.84 -30.87
C ASP A 244 28.71 -14.34 -31.05
N ASN A 245 27.86 -15.16 -30.46
CA ASN A 245 28.02 -16.61 -30.45
C ASN A 245 27.71 -17.26 -31.82
N ASN A 246 27.03 -16.55 -32.75
CA ASN A 246 26.81 -17.06 -34.12
C ASN A 246 28.04 -16.97 -35.00
N VAL A 247 29.05 -16.20 -34.58
CA VAL A 247 30.29 -16.00 -35.36
C VAL A 247 31.37 -16.96 -34.85
N THR A 248 31.51 -17.11 -33.53
CA THR A 248 32.20 -18.21 -32.82
C THR A 248 32.06 -17.96 -31.31
N PRO A 249 31.58 -18.91 -30.49
CA PRO A 249 31.59 -18.75 -29.04
C PRO A 249 33.05 -18.66 -28.61
N SER A 250 33.45 -17.58 -27.94
CA SER A 250 34.79 -17.25 -27.39
C SER A 250 35.57 -16.12 -28.07
N VAL A 251 35.13 -15.57 -29.21
CA VAL A 251 35.85 -14.46 -29.88
C VAL A 251 35.12 -13.14 -29.68
N MET A 252 35.82 -12.15 -29.11
CA MET A 252 35.34 -10.77 -29.04
C MET A 252 35.10 -10.27 -30.46
N THR A 253 33.90 -9.78 -30.78
CA THR A 253 33.57 -9.31 -32.13
C THR A 253 33.84 -7.82 -32.30
N GLU A 254 33.62 -7.05 -31.25
CA GLU A 254 33.89 -5.61 -31.21
C GLU A 254 33.98 -5.10 -29.77
N GLY A 255 34.57 -3.92 -29.60
CA GLY A 255 34.59 -3.20 -28.34
C GLY A 255 34.46 -1.69 -28.51
N ASN A 256 34.09 -1.03 -27.43
CA ASN A 256 34.05 0.42 -27.33
C ASN A 256 34.91 0.87 -26.16
N VAL A 257 35.78 1.85 -26.39
CA VAL A 257 36.46 2.58 -25.31
C VAL A 257 35.65 3.81 -24.99
N LEU A 258 35.46 4.06 -23.69
CA LEU A 258 34.66 5.15 -23.16
C LEU A 258 35.55 6.04 -22.29
N ILE A 259 35.43 7.36 -22.48
CA ILE A 259 35.95 8.38 -21.58
C ILE A 259 34.77 9.23 -21.15
N ARG A 260 34.56 9.32 -19.84
CA ARG A 260 33.49 10.15 -19.28
C ARG A 260 34.07 11.21 -18.37
N ILE A 261 33.63 12.45 -18.54
CA ILE A 261 33.89 13.54 -17.62
C ILE A 261 32.56 13.86 -16.93
N ASN A 262 32.52 13.59 -15.64
CA ASN A 262 31.40 13.93 -14.80
C ASN A 262 31.82 15.03 -13.84
N THR A 263 31.18 16.20 -13.95
CA THR A 263 31.45 17.34 -13.04
C THR A 263 31.00 17.08 -11.60
N LYS A 264 30.25 16.00 -11.36
CA LYS A 264 30.07 15.35 -10.07
C LYS A 264 30.94 14.10 -10.02
N GLY A 265 32.20 14.29 -9.65
CA GLY A 265 33.08 13.19 -9.28
C GLY A 265 32.72 12.61 -7.92
N ASP A 266 31.53 12.01 -7.80
CA ASP A 266 31.19 11.01 -6.79
C ASP A 266 29.82 10.40 -7.14
N ALA A 267 29.83 9.11 -7.45
CA ALA A 267 28.62 8.28 -7.36
C ALA A 267 29.01 7.08 -6.50
N LYS A 268 29.28 7.38 -5.23
CA LYS A 268 28.59 6.64 -4.19
C LYS A 268 27.10 6.80 -4.46
N LYS A 269 26.34 5.71 -4.38
CA LYS A 269 24.95 5.86 -3.94
C LYS A 269 24.99 6.41 -2.51
N LYS A 270 25.07 7.73 -2.42
CA LYS A 270 24.69 8.58 -1.32
C LYS A 270 24.47 9.93 -1.99
N THR A 271 23.20 10.20 -2.27
CA THR A 271 22.53 11.39 -1.75
C THR A 271 23.11 12.67 -2.36
N ASP A 272 22.32 13.34 -3.22
CA ASP A 272 22.51 14.77 -3.44
C ASP A 272 22.52 15.44 -2.07
N ILE A 273 23.72 15.78 -1.62
CA ILE A 273 23.93 16.64 -0.49
C ILE A 273 25.09 17.53 -0.87
N ILE A 274 24.83 18.83 -0.86
CA ILE A 274 25.81 19.86 -1.15
C ILE A 274 26.80 19.91 0.02
N ALA A 275 28.07 19.55 -0.19
CA ALA A 275 29.10 19.76 0.81
C ALA A 275 29.11 21.23 1.20
N ASP A 276 28.72 21.49 2.45
CA ASP A 276 28.96 22.78 3.08
C ASP A 276 30.47 22.99 3.17
N ALA A 277 30.87 24.27 3.19
CA ALA A 277 32.25 24.75 3.12
C ALA A 277 33.29 23.94 3.93
N PRO A 278 34.52 23.77 3.42
CA PRO A 278 35.63 23.22 4.21
C PRO A 278 35.90 24.08 5.46
N CYS A 279 36.27 23.44 6.58
CA CYS A 279 36.40 24.06 7.91
C CYS A 279 37.34 25.29 7.95
N ASP A 280 38.24 25.43 6.97
CA ASP A 280 39.32 26.41 7.01
C ASP A 280 38.98 27.77 6.34
N THR A 281 38.04 27.85 5.39
CA THR A 281 37.96 29.05 4.52
C THR A 281 36.65 29.83 4.55
N THR A 282 35.53 29.21 4.91
CA THR A 282 34.19 29.85 4.93
C THR A 282 33.24 29.33 6.00
N ALA A 283 33.71 28.41 6.84
CA ALA A 283 33.05 28.04 8.08
C ALA A 283 32.84 29.29 8.94
N TYR A 284 31.58 29.64 9.21
CA TYR A 284 31.30 30.73 10.12
C TYR A 284 31.93 30.38 11.47
N LYS A 285 32.83 31.22 12.01
CA LYS A 285 33.42 30.98 13.33
C LYS A 285 32.33 31.12 14.38
N TRP A 286 31.76 30.00 14.80
CA TRP A 286 30.72 29.94 15.82
C TRP A 286 31.32 30.20 17.21
N THR A 287 31.45 31.45 17.63
CA THR A 287 31.85 31.67 19.02
C THR A 287 30.80 31.04 19.95
N SER A 288 31.24 30.39 21.03
CA SER A 288 30.37 29.73 22.01
C SER A 288 29.33 30.65 22.69
N PHE A 289 29.35 31.94 22.35
CA PHE A 289 28.48 33.01 22.87
C PHE A 289 27.52 33.59 21.80
N ASP A 290 27.59 33.15 20.55
CA ASP A 290 26.99 33.87 19.42
C ASP A 290 25.66 33.32 18.87
N SER A 291 24.86 32.47 19.53
CA SER A 291 23.81 31.80 18.74
C SER A 291 22.70 31.05 19.46
N ASP A 292 22.34 31.44 20.67
CA ASP A 292 21.36 30.64 21.41
C ASP A 292 19.89 30.82 20.97
N SER A 293 19.61 31.72 20.01
CA SER A 293 18.26 31.92 19.50
C SER A 293 18.04 31.24 18.15
N SER A 294 16.88 30.58 18.01
CA SER A 294 16.45 29.96 16.75
C SER A 294 16.43 30.95 15.58
N GLU A 295 16.20 32.24 15.89
CA GLU A 295 16.23 33.34 14.93
C GLU A 295 17.65 33.62 14.41
N ARG A 296 18.67 33.56 15.27
CA ARG A 296 20.06 33.74 14.87
C ARG A 296 20.55 32.57 14.03
N VAL A 297 20.23 31.33 14.42
CA VAL A 297 20.53 30.14 13.61
C VAL A 297 19.85 30.22 12.24
N TYR A 298 18.58 30.59 12.19
CA TYR A 298 17.83 30.78 10.95
C TYR A 298 18.45 31.86 10.05
N ASN A 299 18.83 33.01 10.61
CA ASN A 299 19.45 34.10 9.86
C ASN A 299 20.87 33.74 9.39
N ILE A 300 21.64 32.98 10.18
CA ILE A 300 22.95 32.46 9.77
C ILE A 300 22.77 31.51 8.58
N VAL A 301 21.87 30.52 8.67
CA VAL A 301 21.61 29.58 7.56
C VAL A 301 21.15 30.31 6.30
N ARG A 302 20.40 31.42 6.41
CA ARG A 302 20.00 32.26 5.27
C ARG A 302 21.08 33.20 4.75
N GLY A 303 21.97 33.67 5.62
CA GLY A 303 23.06 34.58 5.29
C GLY A 303 24.27 33.87 4.69
N LEU A 304 24.36 32.55 4.84
CA LEU A 304 25.39 31.72 4.24
C LEU A 304 25.04 31.39 2.77
N ASN A 305 26.05 31.42 1.90
CA ASN A 305 25.97 31.25 0.44
C ASN A 305 25.34 29.91 -0.01
N SER A 306 25.39 29.64 -1.34
CA SER A 306 24.73 28.55 -2.07
C SER A 306 24.67 27.15 -1.43
N SER A 307 25.59 26.77 -0.53
CA SER A 307 25.60 25.46 0.12
C SER A 307 24.45 25.26 1.11
N TYR A 308 24.02 26.33 1.79
CA TYR A 308 22.93 26.28 2.77
C TYR A 308 21.55 26.57 2.16
N ASN A 309 21.45 26.93 0.87
CA ASN A 309 20.18 27.29 0.22
C ASN A 309 19.11 26.19 0.31
N GLN A 310 19.50 24.92 0.24
CA GLN A 310 18.55 23.81 0.39
C GLN A 310 18.00 23.71 1.81
N LEU A 311 18.86 23.89 2.81
CA LEU A 311 18.48 23.91 4.20
C LEU A 311 17.63 25.14 4.51
N ALA A 312 18.05 26.34 4.09
CA ALA A 312 17.32 27.60 4.23
C ALA A 312 15.90 27.50 3.64
N ASN A 313 15.76 27.06 2.39
CA ASN A 313 14.45 26.85 1.74
C ASN A 313 13.58 25.84 2.50
N LYS A 314 14.18 24.87 3.18
CA LYS A 314 13.46 23.89 3.98
C LYS A 314 12.99 24.49 5.30
N LEU A 315 13.84 25.24 5.98
CA LEU A 315 13.47 25.98 7.20
C LEU A 315 12.33 26.97 6.90
N ASP A 316 12.37 27.64 5.74
CA ASP A 316 11.33 28.56 5.26
C ASP A 316 9.97 27.90 5.07
N LYS A 317 9.96 26.68 4.55
CA LYS A 317 8.73 25.89 4.38
C LYS A 317 8.20 25.35 5.70
N MET A 318 9.08 25.11 6.68
CA MET A 318 8.71 24.54 7.97
C MET A 318 8.07 25.58 8.87
N SER A 319 8.70 26.75 9.05
CA SER A 319 8.28 27.74 10.02
C SER A 319 8.03 29.09 9.35
N GLY A 320 6.80 29.61 9.46
CA GLY A 320 6.47 30.97 9.01
C GLY A 320 7.18 32.09 9.80
N SER A 321 7.86 31.74 10.90
CA SER A 321 8.64 32.66 11.74
C SER A 321 9.95 32.02 12.22
N SER A 322 11.04 32.79 12.19
CA SER A 322 12.37 32.40 12.68
C SER A 322 12.37 32.08 14.19
N LYS A 323 11.42 32.66 14.95
CA LYS A 323 11.27 32.47 16.41
C LYS A 323 10.59 31.17 16.82
N THR A 324 9.83 30.53 15.92
CA THR A 324 9.10 29.28 16.19
C THR A 324 9.77 28.05 15.56
N LEU A 325 11.02 28.20 15.10
CA LEU A 325 11.70 27.18 14.30
C LEU A 325 11.95 25.89 15.08
N TYR A 326 12.50 25.97 16.29
CA TYR A 326 12.78 24.79 17.12
C TYR A 326 11.50 24.06 17.55
N ASP A 327 10.44 24.80 17.90
CA ASP A 327 9.13 24.21 18.22
C ASP A 327 8.55 23.44 17.03
N THR A 328 8.72 23.99 15.83
CA THR A 328 8.27 23.35 14.59
C THR A 328 9.05 22.07 14.32
N ILE A 329 10.38 22.11 14.43
CA ILE A 329 11.25 20.93 14.28
C ILE A 329 10.86 19.85 15.30
N PHE A 330 10.67 20.23 16.56
CA PHE A 330 10.25 19.32 17.62
C PHE A 330 8.92 18.64 17.29
N LYS A 331 7.89 19.42 16.94
CA LYS A 331 6.56 18.91 16.58
C LYS A 331 6.62 17.97 15.38
N GLN A 332 7.44 18.27 14.38
CA GLN A 332 7.50 17.51 13.14
C GLN A 332 8.28 16.20 13.27
N TYR A 333 9.43 16.21 13.96
CA TYR A 333 10.39 15.09 13.91
C TYR A 333 10.55 14.35 15.23
N TYR A 334 10.37 15.03 16.36
CA TYR A 334 10.67 14.46 17.67
C TYR A 334 9.40 14.06 18.41
N SER A 335 8.27 14.75 18.22
CA SER A 335 7.02 14.54 18.97
C SER A 335 6.43 13.12 18.94
N ALA A 336 6.80 12.29 17.97
CA ALA A 336 6.38 10.89 17.89
C ALA A 336 7.09 9.99 18.90
N TYR A 337 8.30 10.37 19.32
CA TYR A 337 9.14 9.64 20.27
C TYR A 337 8.97 10.16 21.71
N TYR A 338 8.14 11.19 21.87
CA TYR A 338 7.59 11.62 23.14
C TYR A 338 6.16 11.06 23.26
N PRO A 339 5.69 10.70 24.46
CA PRO A 339 4.33 10.19 24.64
C PRO A 339 3.31 11.22 24.12
N LYS A 340 2.62 10.89 23.02
CA LYS A 340 1.50 11.68 22.50
C LYS A 340 0.28 11.50 23.40
N ILE A 341 -0.01 12.49 24.23
CA ILE A 341 -1.34 12.69 24.76
C ILE A 341 -2.04 13.66 23.80
N SER A 342 -2.96 13.13 23.00
CA SER A 342 -3.73 13.91 22.04
C SER A 342 -4.66 14.86 22.79
N ILE A 343 -4.43 16.17 22.69
CA ILE A 343 -5.42 17.19 23.07
C ILE A 343 -5.67 18.07 21.84
N LYS A 344 -6.93 18.09 21.37
CA LYS A 344 -7.42 19.03 20.36
C LYS A 344 -7.93 20.29 21.06
N GLY A 345 -7.47 21.45 20.61
CA GLY A 345 -8.15 22.73 20.79
C GLY A 345 -7.51 23.71 21.77
N ILE A 346 -7.34 24.94 21.27
CA ILE A 346 -7.00 26.21 21.95
C ILE A 346 -5.50 26.55 22.05
N GLU A 347 -5.20 27.79 21.65
CA GLU A 347 -3.90 28.46 21.53
C GLU A 347 -3.23 28.86 22.86
N GLN A 348 -1.90 29.04 22.79
CA GLN A 348 -0.98 29.86 23.62
C GLN A 348 -0.50 29.38 25.00
N ASN A 349 0.81 29.55 25.22
CA ASN A 349 1.57 29.25 26.45
C ASN A 349 1.06 30.08 27.63
N ILE A 350 0.51 29.42 28.65
CA ILE A 350 -0.19 30.03 29.79
C ILE A 350 0.77 30.33 30.94
N ILE A 351 1.96 29.73 30.88
CA ILE A 351 3.04 29.89 31.85
C ILE A 351 4.31 30.32 31.13
N SER A 352 4.98 31.34 31.67
CA SER A 352 6.27 31.84 31.21
C SER A 352 7.22 32.01 32.38
N HIS A 353 8.52 32.14 32.11
CA HIS A 353 9.49 32.39 33.17
C HIS A 353 9.57 33.89 33.47
N LYS A 354 9.73 34.27 34.74
CA LYS A 354 9.79 35.67 35.19
C LYS A 354 10.99 36.43 34.65
N ASN A 355 12.12 35.72 34.50
CA ASN A 355 13.23 36.20 33.71
C ASN A 355 12.89 36.02 32.20
N PRO A 356 12.68 37.09 31.43
CA PRO A 356 12.28 37.02 30.01
C PRO A 356 13.34 36.37 29.12
N LYS A 357 14.54 36.19 29.66
CA LYS A 357 15.67 35.48 29.09
C LYS A 357 15.44 33.95 29.03
N TYR A 358 14.57 33.40 29.87
CA TYR A 358 14.38 31.95 29.98
C TYR A 358 13.09 31.49 29.28
N THR A 359 13.19 30.39 28.56
CA THR A 359 12.09 29.82 27.78
C THR A 359 11.47 28.64 28.53
N VAL A 360 10.14 28.64 28.67
CA VAL A 360 9.39 27.55 29.32
C VAL A 360 8.77 26.67 28.23
N LEU A 361 9.18 25.41 28.19
CA LEU A 361 8.66 24.40 27.27
C LEU A 361 7.71 23.48 28.03
N GLU A 362 6.42 23.59 27.73
CA GLU A 362 5.42 22.69 28.28
C GLU A 362 5.55 21.28 27.68
N GLN A 363 5.77 20.29 28.53
CA GLN A 363 5.85 18.87 28.15
C GLN A 363 4.48 18.21 28.16
N SER A 364 3.69 18.53 29.18
CA SER A 364 2.32 18.05 29.34
C SER A 364 1.58 18.93 30.34
N ARG A 365 0.27 19.06 30.18
CA ARG A 365 -0.60 19.62 31.21
C ARG A 365 -1.58 18.57 31.69
N ILE A 366 -1.74 18.51 33.00
CA ILE A 366 -2.83 17.80 33.66
C ILE A 366 -3.93 18.84 33.85
N THR A 367 -4.89 18.83 32.93
CA THR A 367 -6.16 19.55 33.06
C THR A 367 -7.15 18.68 33.79
N THR A 368 -7.83 19.29 34.75
CA THR A 368 -9.03 18.74 35.36
C THR A 368 -10.20 19.67 35.00
N ASP A 369 -11.38 19.39 35.52
CA ASP A 369 -12.61 20.10 35.18
C ASP A 369 -12.65 21.58 35.68
N THR A 370 -11.62 22.12 36.38
CA THR A 370 -11.39 23.54 36.84
C THR A 370 -10.72 24.36 35.79
N GLY A 371 -10.08 23.70 34.85
CA GLY A 371 -8.91 24.26 34.22
C GLY A 371 -7.67 23.47 34.62
N ILE A 372 -6.54 24.15 34.63
CA ILE A 372 -5.26 23.46 34.62
C ILE A 372 -4.85 23.19 36.07
N LYS A 373 -4.69 21.91 36.41
CA LYS A 373 -4.28 21.46 37.75
C LYS A 373 -2.77 21.43 37.89
N SER A 374 -2.05 20.91 36.89
CA SER A 374 -0.60 21.04 36.86
C SER A 374 -0.07 21.08 35.44
N ILE A 375 1.06 21.75 35.26
CA ILE A 375 1.80 21.83 34.00
C ILE A 375 3.18 21.26 34.26
N THR A 376 3.52 20.19 33.56
CA THR A 376 4.89 19.70 33.52
C THR A 376 5.66 20.52 32.48
N VAL A 377 6.66 21.26 32.95
CA VAL A 377 7.47 22.15 32.13
C VAL A 377 8.95 21.80 32.22
N GLN A 378 9.64 22.08 31.14
CA GLN A 378 11.08 22.17 31.07
C GLN A 378 11.45 23.65 30.96
N ILE A 379 12.49 24.09 31.64
CA ILE A 379 12.90 25.49 31.61
C ILE A 379 14.30 25.55 31.04
N LYS A 380 14.45 26.40 30.03
CA LYS A 380 15.71 26.64 29.36
C LYS A 380 16.16 28.08 29.58
N ASP A 381 17.45 28.30 29.74
CA ASP A 381 17.98 29.67 29.73
C ASP A 381 18.08 30.25 28.31
N GLU A 382 18.67 31.46 28.16
CA GLU A 382 18.92 32.04 26.83
C GLU A 382 19.75 31.09 26.00
N GLN A 383 20.62 30.27 26.64
CA GLN A 383 21.56 29.29 26.08
C GLN A 383 20.95 27.92 25.75
N ASP A 384 19.61 27.80 25.79
CA ASP A 384 18.88 26.53 25.62
C ASP A 384 19.23 25.47 26.69
N LYS A 385 19.93 25.82 27.78
CA LYS A 385 20.36 24.90 28.85
C LYS A 385 19.26 24.70 29.88
N MET A 386 19.05 23.45 30.30
CA MET A 386 18.04 23.15 31.32
C MET A 386 18.45 23.66 32.70
N ILE A 387 17.70 24.62 33.21
CA ILE A 387 17.97 25.21 34.51
C ILE A 387 17.40 24.32 35.63
N SER A 388 18.19 24.13 36.68
CA SER A 388 17.80 23.48 37.94
C SER A 388 17.52 24.58 38.94
N ASN A 389 16.68 24.28 39.93
CA ASN A 389 16.36 25.17 41.06
C ASN A 389 15.32 26.26 40.75
N ALA A 390 14.45 26.04 39.76
CA ALA A 390 13.27 26.89 39.63
C ALA A 390 12.25 26.57 40.72
N ASN A 391 11.62 27.62 41.24
CA ASN A 391 10.60 27.56 42.29
C ASN A 391 9.37 28.38 41.87
N GLU A 392 8.38 28.50 42.75
CA GLU A 392 7.11 29.20 42.48
C GLU A 392 7.33 30.64 42.00
N SER A 393 8.35 31.33 42.53
CA SER A 393 8.65 32.72 42.18
C SER A 393 9.35 32.90 40.83
N SER A 394 9.79 31.79 40.22
CA SER A 394 10.48 31.76 38.94
C SER A 394 9.53 31.93 37.75
N PHE A 395 8.21 31.78 37.94
CA PHE A 395 7.24 31.74 36.85
C PHE A 395 6.22 32.90 36.89
N ILE A 396 5.68 33.24 35.72
CA ILE A 396 4.56 34.17 35.51
C ILE A 396 3.45 33.37 34.82
N ILE A 397 2.21 33.52 35.32
CA ILE A 397 1.02 32.95 34.69
C ILE A 397 0.25 34.07 33.98
N SER A 398 -0.09 33.85 32.71
CA SER A 398 -0.81 34.83 31.89
C SER A 398 -2.32 34.77 32.08
N ASP A 399 -2.84 33.67 32.63
CA ASP A 399 -4.25 33.51 32.98
C ASP A 399 -4.59 34.24 34.29
N SER A 400 -5.49 35.21 34.21
CA SER A 400 -5.89 36.06 35.33
C SER A 400 -6.63 35.30 36.45
N MET A 401 -7.21 34.13 36.13
CA MET A 401 -8.01 33.28 37.02
C MET A 401 -7.17 32.25 37.79
N LEU A 402 -5.92 32.01 37.38
CA LEU A 402 -5.04 30.99 37.96
C LEU A 402 -3.93 31.60 38.84
N GLN A 403 -3.45 30.81 39.80
CA GLN A 403 -2.26 31.09 40.60
C GLN A 403 -1.38 29.84 40.72
N ILE A 404 -0.07 30.04 40.87
CA ILE A 404 0.89 28.95 41.07
C ILE A 404 0.85 28.53 42.53
N ILE A 405 0.50 27.26 42.78
CA ILE A 405 0.40 26.68 44.13
C ILE A 405 1.73 26.10 44.57
N SER A 406 2.39 25.32 43.71
CA SER A 406 3.70 24.73 44.03
C SER A 406 4.47 24.36 42.77
N VAL A 407 5.80 24.38 42.84
CA VAL A 407 6.68 23.87 41.78
C VAL A 407 7.49 22.71 42.33
N LYS A 408 7.32 21.50 41.77
CA LYS A 408 8.07 20.31 42.17
C LYS A 408 9.00 19.87 41.05
N GLN A 409 10.30 19.80 41.32
CA GLN A 409 11.23 19.14 40.42
C GLN A 409 11.00 17.62 40.50
N SER A 410 10.57 17.00 39.41
CA SER A 410 10.23 15.58 39.35
C SER A 410 11.25 14.84 38.48
N VAL A 411 11.75 13.71 38.98
CA VAL A 411 12.43 12.68 38.19
C VAL A 411 11.34 11.66 37.85
N SER A 412 10.93 11.62 36.58
CA SER A 412 9.74 10.92 36.06
C SER A 412 9.45 9.54 36.70
N SER A 413 8.19 9.31 37.10
CA SER A 413 7.67 8.01 37.60
C SER A 413 7.28 7.01 36.50
N THR A 414 7.47 7.36 35.23
CA THR A 414 7.48 6.41 34.11
C THR A 414 8.76 6.64 33.32
N PRO A 415 9.78 5.77 33.41
CA PRO A 415 11.04 5.99 32.71
C PRO A 415 10.77 5.91 31.21
N VAL A 416 10.90 7.04 30.51
CA VAL A 416 10.97 7.02 29.05
C VAL A 416 12.29 6.32 28.72
N PRO A 417 12.27 5.20 27.98
CA PRO A 417 13.49 4.49 27.67
C PRO A 417 14.46 5.40 26.92
N VAL A 418 15.77 5.30 27.17
CA VAL A 418 16.79 6.12 26.49
C VAL A 418 17.78 5.23 25.77
N ASP A 419 18.06 5.52 24.51
CA ASP A 419 19.10 4.85 23.73
C ASP A 419 20.23 5.85 23.47
N PHE A 420 21.40 5.58 24.05
CA PHE A 420 22.63 6.36 23.87
C PHE A 420 23.54 5.73 22.81
N ILE A 421 24.06 6.52 21.88
CA ILE A 421 25.16 6.12 20.99
C ILE A 421 26.34 7.05 21.23
N LEU A 422 27.48 6.51 21.70
CA LEU A 422 28.71 7.30 21.87
C LEU A 422 29.61 7.15 20.63
N LEU A 423 29.94 8.27 19.99
CA LEU A 423 30.88 8.36 18.89
C LEU A 423 32.18 8.89 19.46
N MET A 424 33.24 8.09 19.40
CA MET A 424 34.54 8.43 19.95
C MET A 424 35.55 8.56 18.83
N ASP A 425 36.05 9.78 18.64
CA ASP A 425 37.25 10.00 17.86
C ASP A 425 38.46 9.35 18.54
N CYS A 426 39.12 8.52 17.76
CA CYS A 426 40.30 7.76 18.10
C CYS A 426 41.46 8.19 17.20
N SER A 427 41.41 9.36 16.56
CA SER A 427 42.52 9.95 15.83
C SER A 427 43.75 10.18 16.73
N GLY A 428 44.91 10.39 16.12
CA GLY A 428 46.15 10.69 16.86
C GLY A 428 46.09 12.03 17.60
N SER A 429 45.23 12.97 17.20
CA SER A 429 45.11 14.29 17.84
C SER A 429 44.44 14.22 19.20
N MET A 430 43.55 13.25 19.42
CA MET A 430 42.93 12.91 20.71
C MET A 430 43.89 12.32 21.76
N GLY A 431 45.19 12.26 21.48
CA GLY A 431 46.19 11.52 22.27
C GLY A 431 46.26 11.93 23.75
N ASP A 432 46.13 13.22 24.05
CA ASP A 432 46.21 13.74 25.41
C ASP A 432 44.88 13.59 26.18
N GLU A 433 43.77 13.53 25.45
CA GLU A 433 42.40 13.53 25.98
C GLU A 433 41.82 12.10 26.12
N ILE A 434 42.26 11.14 25.31
CA ILE A 434 41.60 9.83 25.17
C ILE A 434 41.55 9.02 26.46
N LEU A 435 42.59 9.11 27.30
CA LEU A 435 42.63 8.44 28.59
C LEU A 435 41.62 9.06 29.57
N GLU A 436 41.52 10.39 29.58
CA GLU A 436 40.54 11.10 30.41
C GLU A 436 39.11 10.82 29.93
N VAL A 437 38.85 10.79 28.62
CA VAL A 437 37.54 10.46 28.08
C VAL A 437 37.11 9.05 28.49
N ARG A 438 38.01 8.06 28.42
CA ARG A 438 37.71 6.68 28.82
C ARG A 438 37.25 6.56 30.27
N VAL A 439 37.98 7.18 31.19
CA VAL A 439 37.64 7.17 32.63
C VAL A 439 36.28 7.83 32.85
N ASN A 440 36.01 8.93 32.14
CA ASN A 440 34.75 9.65 32.28
C ASN A 440 33.54 8.91 31.67
N VAL A 441 33.72 8.22 30.55
CA VAL A 441 32.67 7.37 29.95
C VAL A 441 32.35 6.20 30.87
N GLU A 442 33.36 5.56 31.47
CA GLU A 442 33.15 4.52 32.48
C GLU A 442 32.36 5.04 33.68
N SER A 443 32.71 6.23 34.19
CA SER A 443 31.97 6.91 35.26
C SER A 443 30.52 7.22 34.87
N PHE A 444 30.28 7.68 33.65
CA PHE A 444 28.95 7.95 33.12
C PHE A 444 28.08 6.70 33.03
N VAL A 445 28.61 5.60 32.48
CA VAL A 445 27.86 4.35 32.38
C VAL A 445 27.55 3.76 33.75
N ASN A 446 28.48 3.86 34.70
CA ASN A 446 28.24 3.46 36.09
C ASN A 446 27.19 4.33 36.79
N LYS A 447 27.11 5.62 36.46
CA LYS A 447 26.04 6.50 36.96
C LYS A 447 24.68 6.17 36.35
N LEU A 448 24.62 5.89 35.05
CA LEU A 448 23.37 5.46 34.40
C LEU A 448 22.81 4.20 35.06
N LYS A 449 23.69 3.24 35.40
CA LYS A 449 23.33 2.02 36.14
C LYS A 449 22.65 2.33 37.49
N ASN A 450 23.10 3.39 38.17
CA ASN A 450 22.59 3.80 39.47
C ASN A 450 21.41 4.79 39.39
N ALA A 451 21.10 5.33 38.21
CA ALA A 451 20.06 6.35 38.00
C ALA A 451 18.63 5.77 37.89
N GLY A 452 18.48 4.44 37.82
CA GLY A 452 17.17 3.78 37.72
C GLY A 452 16.44 4.03 36.39
N ILE A 453 17.18 4.41 35.34
CA ILE A 453 16.64 4.70 34.00
C ILE A 453 16.64 3.41 33.17
N ASP A 454 15.60 3.20 32.35
CA ASP A 454 15.61 2.16 31.32
C ASP A 454 16.46 2.60 30.12
N TYR A 455 17.72 2.18 30.06
CA TYR A 455 18.64 2.60 28.99
C TYR A 455 19.27 1.45 28.21
N ARG A 456 19.65 1.75 26.96
CA ARG A 456 20.62 0.97 26.18
C ARG A 456 21.74 1.89 25.74
N ILE A 457 22.95 1.34 25.65
CA ILE A 457 24.12 2.09 25.21
C ILE A 457 24.81 1.34 24.05
N GLY A 458 25.10 2.08 23.00
CA GLY A 458 25.87 1.65 21.84
C GLY A 458 27.06 2.60 21.64
N GLY A 459 27.93 2.26 20.71
CA GLY A 459 29.06 3.13 20.41
C GLY A 459 29.75 2.83 19.10
N ILE A 460 30.51 3.82 18.64
CA ILE A 460 31.30 3.80 17.41
C ILE A 460 32.67 4.38 17.74
N LEU A 461 33.72 3.59 17.55
CA LEU A 461 35.10 4.07 17.59
C LEU A 461 35.52 4.38 16.16
N TYR A 462 36.03 5.58 15.90
CA TYR A 462 36.42 5.98 14.54
C TYR A 462 37.72 6.79 14.53
N SER A 463 38.43 6.72 13.41
CA SER A 463 39.57 7.58 13.05
C SER A 463 39.37 7.96 11.58
N ASP A 464 40.36 7.72 10.71
CA ASP A 464 40.27 7.73 9.25
C ASP A 464 39.27 6.70 8.67
N LYS A 465 38.81 5.78 9.52
CA LYS A 465 37.78 4.77 9.24
C LYS A 465 37.02 4.41 10.52
N ILE A 466 35.91 3.71 10.37
CA ILE A 466 35.23 3.09 11.51
C ILE A 466 36.10 1.94 12.01
N GLN A 467 36.54 2.01 13.26
CA GLN A 467 37.42 1.04 13.87
C GLN A 467 36.63 -0.14 14.46
N ASP A 468 35.58 0.16 15.22
CA ASP A 468 34.70 -0.84 15.83
C ASP A 468 33.33 -0.22 16.12
N THR A 469 32.29 -1.06 16.22
CA THR A 469 30.94 -0.63 16.58
C THR A 469 30.27 -1.61 17.53
N ILE A 470 29.50 -1.11 18.48
CA ILE A 470 28.57 -1.89 19.29
C ILE A 470 27.16 -1.29 19.16
N GLN A 471 26.21 -2.13 18.78
CA GLN A 471 24.79 -1.75 18.71
C GLN A 471 24.23 -1.48 20.12
N PRO A 472 23.13 -0.73 20.27
CA PRO A 472 22.57 -0.41 21.58
C PRO A 472 22.22 -1.67 22.38
N THR A 473 22.91 -1.86 23.50
CA THR A 473 22.75 -3.03 24.37
C THR A 473 22.48 -2.60 25.82
N ALA A 474 21.80 -3.46 26.57
CA ALA A 474 21.69 -3.33 28.04
C ALA A 474 22.90 -3.94 28.77
N ASP A 475 23.76 -4.70 28.06
CA ASP A 475 24.98 -5.28 28.60
C ASP A 475 26.10 -4.22 28.72
N ILE A 476 26.18 -3.65 29.92
CA ILE A 476 27.18 -2.65 30.29
C ILE A 476 28.61 -3.20 30.17
N GLU A 477 28.84 -4.45 30.55
CA GLU A 477 30.17 -5.05 30.52
C GLU A 477 30.65 -5.28 29.09
N ALA A 478 29.73 -5.62 28.17
CA ALA A 478 30.03 -5.65 26.74
C ALA A 478 30.39 -4.25 26.21
N PHE A 479 29.65 -3.21 26.60
CA PHE A 479 29.94 -1.83 26.20
C PHE A 479 31.29 -1.34 26.75
N LEU A 480 31.59 -1.54 28.03
CA LEU A 480 32.86 -1.11 28.63
C LEU A 480 34.06 -1.85 28.00
N ARG A 481 33.91 -3.15 27.70
CA ARG A 481 34.92 -3.91 26.94
C ARG A 481 35.13 -3.33 25.54
N PHE A 482 34.05 -2.98 24.85
CA PHE A 482 34.12 -2.28 23.56
C PHE A 482 34.86 -0.94 23.68
N PHE A 483 34.44 -0.07 24.60
CA PHE A 483 34.99 1.27 24.75
C PHE A 483 36.45 1.27 25.23
N SER A 484 36.87 0.23 25.96
CA SER A 484 38.27 0.06 26.39
C SER A 484 39.27 -0.09 25.23
N LYS A 485 38.78 -0.38 24.01
CA LYS A 485 39.59 -0.45 22.78
C LYS A 485 39.92 0.92 22.20
N ALA A 486 39.27 2.00 22.66
CA ALA A 486 39.56 3.36 22.22
C ALA A 486 41.04 3.69 22.51
N ALA A 487 41.78 3.97 21.44
CA ALA A 487 43.20 4.30 21.46
C ALA A 487 43.50 5.30 20.34
N ALA A 488 44.35 6.29 20.60
CA ALA A 488 44.69 7.35 19.66
C ALA A 488 45.56 6.77 18.53
N ILE A 489 44.97 6.59 17.36
CA ILE A 489 45.48 5.90 16.18
C ILE A 489 45.03 6.66 14.92
N GLY A 490 45.97 6.96 14.03
CA GLY A 490 45.68 7.57 12.72
C GLY A 490 45.90 9.08 12.68
N ASN A 491 45.81 9.66 11.49
CA ASN A 491 46.17 11.06 11.23
C ASN A 491 44.97 11.96 10.86
N ASP A 492 43.81 11.39 10.55
CA ASP A 492 42.62 12.10 10.04
C ASP A 492 41.36 11.42 10.60
N GLU A 493 40.20 12.08 10.60
CA GLU A 493 38.92 11.57 11.13
C GLU A 493 37.80 11.53 10.09
N ILE A 494 36.79 10.65 10.27
CA ILE A 494 35.57 10.54 9.44
C ILE A 494 34.29 10.75 10.24
N THR A 495 34.25 11.82 11.03
CA THR A 495 33.16 12.20 11.96
C THR A 495 31.79 12.21 11.31
N SER A 496 31.68 12.81 10.12
CA SER A 496 30.43 12.86 9.34
C SER A 496 29.86 11.46 9.03
N THR A 497 30.73 10.47 8.80
CA THR A 497 30.33 9.09 8.54
C THR A 497 29.93 8.38 9.84
N ALA A 498 30.62 8.65 10.94
CA ALA A 498 30.25 8.10 12.25
C ALA A 498 28.84 8.57 12.68
N ILE A 499 28.52 9.86 12.50
CA ILE A 499 27.19 10.41 12.77
C ILE A 499 26.12 9.70 11.92
N HIS A 500 26.35 9.55 10.62
CA HIS A 500 25.39 8.85 9.76
C HIS A 500 25.20 7.37 10.16
N ILE A 501 26.26 6.65 10.53
CA ILE A 501 26.11 5.26 10.96
C ILE A 501 25.31 5.20 12.27
N ALA A 502 25.53 6.13 13.19
CA ALA A 502 24.80 6.21 14.44
C ALA A 502 23.28 6.38 14.24
N THR A 503 22.85 7.16 13.24
CA THR A 503 21.42 7.35 12.94
C THR A 503 20.75 6.09 12.35
N THR A 504 21.54 5.11 11.89
CA THR A 504 21.04 3.83 11.35
C THR A 504 20.95 2.69 12.36
N PHE A 505 21.40 2.91 13.61
CA PHE A 505 21.31 1.90 14.66
C PHE A 505 19.84 1.61 15.05
N PRO A 506 19.51 0.38 15.51
CA PRO A 506 18.15 -0.03 15.80
C PRO A 506 17.67 0.55 17.14
N PHE A 507 17.23 1.80 17.10
CA PHE A 507 16.61 2.48 18.23
C PHE A 507 15.24 1.86 18.60
N ARG A 508 14.90 1.90 19.89
CA ARG A 508 13.56 1.55 20.39
C ARG A 508 12.53 2.54 19.87
N GLU A 509 11.32 2.07 19.56
CA GLU A 509 10.26 2.88 18.96
C GLU A 509 9.80 4.04 19.86
N LYS A 510 9.79 3.82 21.18
CA LYS A 510 9.36 4.81 22.19
C LYS A 510 10.50 5.36 23.05
N ALA A 511 11.75 5.17 22.62
CA ALA A 511 12.90 5.67 23.35
C ALA A 511 13.31 7.06 22.88
N GLN A 512 13.79 7.88 23.83
CA GLN A 512 14.60 9.04 23.49
C GLN A 512 15.94 8.57 22.90
N ARG A 513 16.34 9.22 21.81
CA ARG A 513 17.51 8.82 21.01
C ARG A 513 18.56 9.90 21.16
N CYS A 514 19.70 9.56 21.75
CA CYS A 514 20.77 10.50 22.04
C CYS A 514 22.07 10.01 21.42
N ILE A 515 22.65 10.81 20.53
CA ILE A 515 23.95 10.56 19.93
C ILE A 515 24.93 11.54 20.58
N ILE A 516 26.01 11.04 21.18
CA ILE A 516 27.04 11.84 21.83
C ILE A 516 28.30 11.73 20.98
N LEU A 517 28.68 12.82 20.32
CA LEU A 517 29.88 12.96 19.54
C LEU A 517 31.03 13.46 20.43
N ILE A 518 32.19 12.83 20.37
CA ILE A 518 33.40 13.23 21.08
C ILE A 518 34.53 13.30 20.06
N THR A 519 35.04 14.51 19.79
CA THR A 519 36.14 14.76 18.85
C THR A 519 36.86 16.04 19.22
N ASP A 520 38.16 16.15 18.93
CA ASP A 520 38.91 17.40 19.06
C ASP A 520 38.91 18.23 17.77
N ASP A 521 38.33 17.73 16.69
CA ASP A 521 38.35 18.34 15.35
C ASP A 521 36.93 18.48 14.75
N CYS A 522 36.86 19.00 13.53
CA CYS A 522 35.67 19.49 12.86
C CYS A 522 34.69 18.36 12.47
N SER A 523 33.40 18.54 12.75
CA SER A 523 32.39 17.50 12.48
C SER A 523 32.11 17.25 10.98
N ILE A 524 32.44 18.22 10.13
CA ILE A 524 32.30 18.15 8.66
C ILE A 524 33.68 18.18 8.02
N GLN A 525 34.31 17.02 7.85
CA GLN A 525 35.60 16.94 7.15
C GLN A 525 35.43 16.88 5.62
N THR A 526 36.48 17.31 4.92
CA THR A 526 36.57 17.25 3.45
C THR A 526 36.62 15.82 2.89
N ASN A 527 36.98 14.83 3.72
CA ASN A 527 36.99 13.41 3.38
C ASN A 527 35.62 12.71 3.60
N GLY A 528 34.62 13.45 4.12
CA GLY A 528 33.27 12.97 4.44
C GLY A 528 32.30 13.03 3.25
N ASN A 529 31.42 12.04 3.12
CA ASN A 529 30.37 12.02 2.07
C ASN A 529 29.08 12.72 2.48
N PHE A 530 29.08 13.32 3.67
CA PHE A 530 27.90 13.92 4.26
C PHE A 530 28.16 15.36 4.57
N THR A 531 27.09 16.12 4.52
CA THR A 531 27.10 17.56 4.65
C THR A 531 26.16 17.91 5.76
N GLU A 532 26.29 19.12 6.28
CA GLU A 532 25.54 19.53 7.45
C GLU A 532 24.03 19.45 7.18
N SER A 533 23.59 19.77 5.96
CA SER A 533 22.20 19.59 5.53
C SER A 533 21.72 18.13 5.57
N SER A 534 22.53 17.17 5.11
CA SER A 534 22.15 15.75 5.18
C SER A 534 22.18 15.16 6.57
N LEU A 535 23.18 15.51 7.37
CA LEU A 535 23.30 14.95 8.72
C LEU A 535 22.18 15.50 9.59
N THR A 536 21.83 16.78 9.42
CA THR A 536 20.61 17.36 10.01
C THR A 536 19.37 16.56 9.61
N GLN A 537 19.27 16.17 8.34
CA GLN A 537 18.15 15.36 7.86
C GLN A 537 18.13 13.94 8.44
N ASP A 538 19.28 13.28 8.52
CA ASP A 538 19.42 11.94 9.09
C ASP A 538 19.09 11.93 10.59
N LEU A 539 19.50 12.99 11.32
CA LEU A 539 19.14 13.21 12.72
C LEU A 539 17.64 13.42 12.90
N TRP A 540 17.01 14.25 12.05
CA TRP A 540 15.56 14.46 12.06
C TRP A 540 14.77 13.17 11.75
N GLN A 541 15.21 12.38 10.76
CA GLN A 541 14.53 11.14 10.39
C GLN A 541 14.68 10.06 11.45
N SER A 542 15.88 9.95 12.03
CA SER A 542 16.13 9.05 13.15
C SER A 542 15.53 9.56 14.46
N GLY A 543 15.04 10.80 14.54
CA GLY A 543 14.54 11.39 15.79
C GLY A 543 15.60 11.49 16.88
N ALA A 544 16.88 11.53 16.50
CA ALA A 544 18.01 11.52 17.42
C ALA A 544 18.56 12.92 17.64
N LYS A 545 18.79 13.28 18.90
CA LYS A 545 19.47 14.52 19.29
C LYS A 545 20.98 14.30 19.29
N LEU A 546 21.72 15.21 18.66
CA LEU A 546 23.19 15.18 18.66
C LEU A 546 23.75 16.07 19.78
N TYR A 547 24.53 15.50 20.67
CA TYR A 547 25.32 16.23 21.68
C TYR A 547 26.78 16.19 21.27
N SER A 548 27.42 17.33 21.13
CA SER A 548 28.77 17.43 20.54
C SER A 548 29.77 17.91 21.58
N ILE A 549 30.68 17.03 22.00
CA ILE A 549 31.80 17.33 22.88
C ILE A 549 33.01 17.60 21.98
N ILE A 550 33.30 18.87 21.74
CA ILE A 550 34.23 19.33 20.71
C ILE A 550 35.26 20.33 21.24
N ASN A 551 36.37 20.51 20.53
CA ASN A 551 37.28 21.62 20.80
C ASN A 551 36.66 22.95 20.32
N PRO A 552 36.40 23.92 21.21
CA PRO A 552 35.78 25.19 20.82
C PRO A 552 36.62 25.97 19.80
N GLU A 553 37.92 25.72 19.72
CA GLU A 553 38.82 26.47 18.82
C GLU A 553 38.72 26.01 17.36
N ASN A 554 38.26 24.77 17.10
CA ASN A 554 38.24 24.12 15.78
C ASN A 554 36.88 24.20 15.04
N HIS A 555 35.90 24.89 15.64
CA HIS A 555 34.65 25.43 15.07
C HIS A 555 34.08 24.78 13.79
N ASN A 556 33.28 23.72 13.93
CA ASN A 556 32.17 23.40 13.01
C ASN A 556 31.40 22.16 13.49
N GLY A 557 30.13 22.37 13.82
CA GLY A 557 29.22 21.40 14.42
C GLY A 557 27.92 22.04 14.92
N GLY A 558 27.91 23.37 15.04
CA GLY A 558 26.82 24.14 15.62
C GLY A 558 25.49 24.04 14.89
N ILE A 559 25.46 24.10 13.55
CA ILE A 559 24.17 24.16 12.85
C ILE A 559 23.44 22.81 12.98
N MET A 560 24.08 21.68 12.68
CA MET A 560 23.43 20.37 12.84
C MET A 560 23.14 20.01 14.30
N THR A 561 24.05 20.34 15.23
CA THR A 561 23.84 20.09 16.66
C THR A 561 22.59 20.82 17.15
N ARG A 562 22.45 22.10 16.81
CA ARG A 562 21.30 22.93 17.22
C ARG A 562 20.01 22.58 16.47
N LEU A 563 20.08 22.34 15.17
CA LEU A 563 18.90 21.92 14.39
C LEU A 563 18.41 20.53 14.79
N SER A 564 19.28 19.66 15.33
CA SER A 564 18.87 18.39 15.97
C SER A 564 18.31 18.55 17.38
N LEU A 565 18.18 19.78 17.88
CA LEU A 565 17.76 20.11 19.25
C LEU A 565 18.69 19.57 20.34
N GLY A 566 19.96 19.39 20.01
CA GLY A 566 21.03 19.01 20.93
C GLY A 566 21.97 20.18 21.26
N LYS A 567 23.13 19.88 21.84
CA LYS A 567 23.98 20.89 22.46
C LYS A 567 25.48 20.59 22.34
N GLU A 568 26.27 21.65 22.30
CA GLU A 568 27.72 21.60 22.22
C GLU A 568 28.35 21.79 23.61
N TYR A 569 29.47 21.12 23.81
CA TYR A 569 30.27 21.18 25.02
C TYR A 569 31.74 21.24 24.64
N SER A 570 32.54 21.92 25.46
CA SER A 570 33.98 21.95 25.27
C SER A 570 34.60 20.65 25.77
N ILE A 571 35.43 20.01 24.95
CA ILE A 571 36.21 18.83 25.34
C ILE A 571 37.16 19.10 26.53
N LYS A 572 37.52 20.38 26.75
CA LYS A 572 38.33 20.83 27.89
C LYS A 572 37.53 20.95 29.20
N GLN A 573 36.19 20.87 29.17
CA GLN A 573 35.37 20.86 30.38
C GLN A 573 35.34 19.46 31.00
N PRO A 574 35.19 19.34 32.33
CA PRO A 574 35.05 18.03 32.96
C PRO A 574 33.89 17.26 32.34
N PHE A 575 34.18 16.13 31.69
CA PHE A 575 33.16 15.28 31.05
C PHE A 575 32.09 14.85 32.04
N THR A 576 32.44 14.69 33.31
CA THR A 576 31.46 14.45 34.38
C THR A 576 30.41 15.56 34.46
N ALA A 577 30.78 16.84 34.28
CA ALA A 577 29.85 17.97 34.27
C ALA A 577 29.01 17.99 32.97
N ILE A 578 29.63 17.71 31.83
CA ILE A 578 28.94 17.60 30.53
C ILE A 578 27.90 16.49 30.55
N LEU A 579 28.29 15.30 30.99
CA LEU A 579 27.43 14.13 31.01
C LEU A 579 26.37 14.25 32.11
N ASN A 580 26.66 14.93 33.23
CA ASN A 580 25.63 15.34 34.18
C ASN A 580 24.64 16.33 33.55
N ASP A 581 25.11 17.30 32.75
CA ASP A 581 24.24 18.27 32.05
C ASP A 581 23.36 17.56 31.02
N ILE A 582 23.90 16.62 30.24
CA ILE A 582 23.13 15.78 29.29
C ILE A 582 22.12 14.91 30.04
N THR A 583 22.53 14.23 31.11
CA THR A 583 21.62 13.42 31.94
C THR A 583 20.52 14.30 32.52
N ARG A 584 20.86 15.51 32.95
CA ARG A 584 19.93 16.50 33.51
C ARG A 584 18.99 17.10 32.46
N ASP A 585 19.46 17.34 31.24
CA ASP A 585 18.63 17.75 30.10
C ASP A 585 17.58 16.68 29.75
N ILE A 586 17.94 15.41 29.95
CA ILE A 586 17.06 14.25 29.74
C ILE A 586 16.08 14.06 30.91
N THR A 587 16.47 14.41 32.15
CA THR A 587 15.75 14.03 33.38
C THR A 587 15.07 15.17 34.15
N THR A 588 15.37 16.45 33.86
CA THR A 588 14.84 17.58 34.64
C THR A 588 13.51 18.04 34.09
N THR A 589 12.45 17.76 34.83
CA THR A 589 11.11 18.32 34.60
C THR A 589 10.59 18.96 35.87
N TYR A 590 9.79 20.00 35.72
CA TYR A 590 9.11 20.66 36.82
C TYR A 590 7.61 20.46 36.67
N GLU A 591 6.97 19.91 37.68
CA GLU A 591 5.52 19.96 37.80
C GLU A 591 5.12 21.27 38.49
N VAL A 592 4.54 22.21 37.73
CA VAL A 592 3.94 23.44 38.23
C VAL A 592 2.48 23.17 38.53
N VAL A 593 2.14 23.00 39.80
CA VAL A 593 0.76 22.85 40.26
C VAL A 593 0.09 24.22 40.29
N LEU A 594 -1.04 24.31 39.62
CA LEU A 594 -1.85 25.51 39.49
C LEU A 594 -3.16 25.31 40.25
N GLY A 595 -3.76 26.41 40.67
CA GLY A 595 -5.15 26.39 41.08
C GLY A 595 -5.79 27.75 40.96
N ASN A 596 -7.10 27.78 41.13
CA ASN A 596 -7.87 29.00 40.92
C ASN A 596 -7.58 30.03 42.01
N LYS A 597 -7.45 31.29 41.61
CA LYS A 597 -7.55 32.40 42.56
C LYS A 597 -8.94 32.32 43.19
N GLN A 598 -8.97 32.04 44.49
CA GLN A 598 -10.23 31.93 45.23
C GLN A 598 -11.08 33.18 44.98
N THR A 599 -12.27 32.96 44.43
CA THR A 599 -13.31 33.98 44.37
C THR A 599 -13.66 34.32 45.81
N ILE A 600 -13.52 35.60 46.17
CA ILE A 600 -13.86 36.10 47.50
C ILE A 600 -15.31 35.74 47.79
N VAL A 601 -15.52 34.87 48.78
CA VAL A 601 -16.82 34.45 49.32
C VAL A 601 -17.52 35.66 49.90
N GLN A 602 -18.70 36.01 49.39
CA GLN A 602 -19.55 37.04 49.98
C GLN A 602 -20.36 36.42 51.12
N LYS A 603 -20.43 37.12 52.27
CA LYS A 603 -20.93 36.63 53.56
C LYS A 603 -22.43 36.27 53.61
N ASN A 604 -23.16 36.36 52.49
CA ASN A 604 -24.62 36.26 52.42
C ASN A 604 -25.16 35.11 51.54
N ASP A 605 -24.30 34.25 51.00
CA ASP A 605 -24.73 33.15 50.11
C ASP A 605 -24.44 31.77 50.72
N ILE A 606 -25.16 30.74 50.27
CA ILE A 606 -24.90 29.33 50.58
C ILE A 606 -24.27 28.68 49.36
N TYR A 607 -23.22 27.88 49.54
CA TYR A 607 -22.52 27.25 48.45
C TYR A 607 -22.79 25.73 48.44
N LEU A 608 -23.00 25.16 47.27
CA LEU A 608 -22.93 23.72 47.06
C LEU A 608 -21.75 23.45 46.14
N LYS A 609 -20.81 22.65 46.62
CA LYS A 609 -19.65 22.16 45.89
C LYS A 609 -19.90 20.70 45.53
N SER A 610 -19.97 20.41 44.25
CA SER A 610 -20.24 19.05 43.77
C SER A 610 -19.21 18.61 42.73
N THR A 611 -18.67 17.40 42.88
CA THR A 611 -17.98 16.68 41.80
C THR A 611 -18.90 15.63 41.20
N PHE A 612 -18.72 15.36 39.91
CA PHE A 612 -19.46 14.34 39.18
C PHE A 612 -18.47 13.32 38.65
N TYR A 613 -18.71 12.05 38.91
CA TYR A 613 -17.85 10.96 38.48
C TYR A 613 -18.62 10.00 37.59
N SER A 614 -17.92 9.36 36.66
CA SER A 614 -18.41 8.15 36.00
C SER A 614 -18.40 6.99 36.98
N GLU A 615 -19.07 5.89 36.62
CA GLU A 615 -18.99 4.63 37.39
C GLU A 615 -17.56 4.09 37.56
N ASN A 616 -16.62 4.53 36.71
CA ASN A 616 -15.22 4.15 36.75
C ASN A 616 -14.33 5.18 37.50
N ASN A 617 -14.92 6.09 38.27
CA ASN A 617 -14.24 7.17 39.01
C ASN A 617 -13.50 8.20 38.13
N GLU A 618 -13.89 8.36 36.87
CA GLU A 618 -13.41 9.46 36.03
C GLU A 618 -14.27 10.70 36.28
N GLU A 619 -13.67 11.88 36.45
CA GLU A 619 -14.42 13.12 36.67
C GLU A 619 -15.14 13.55 35.37
N ILE A 620 -16.37 14.05 35.51
CA ILE A 620 -17.23 14.47 34.41
C ILE A 620 -17.67 15.91 34.65
N THR A 621 -17.70 16.71 33.59
CA THR A 621 -18.31 18.04 33.61
C THR A 621 -19.73 18.01 32.99
N PRO A 622 -20.80 17.85 33.79
CA PRO A 622 -22.16 17.90 33.27
C PRO A 622 -22.63 19.34 33.08
N ARG A 623 -23.61 19.50 32.19
CA ARG A 623 -24.49 20.66 32.19
C ARG A 623 -25.53 20.50 33.29
N LEU A 624 -25.63 21.50 34.15
CA LEU A 624 -26.60 21.52 35.25
C LEU A 624 -27.77 22.45 34.94
N ILE A 625 -28.97 21.98 35.24
CA ILE A 625 -30.19 22.79 35.23
C ILE A 625 -30.75 22.76 36.64
N ILE A 626 -30.85 23.94 37.26
CA ILE A 626 -31.31 24.05 38.65
C ILE A 626 -32.64 24.79 38.64
N ARG A 627 -33.63 24.17 39.27
CA ARG A 627 -34.97 24.73 39.40
C ARG A 627 -35.30 24.94 40.87
N ASP A 628 -35.96 26.05 41.16
CA ASP A 628 -36.50 26.31 42.49
C ASP A 628 -37.79 25.50 42.75
N ASN A 629 -38.35 25.69 43.94
CA ASN A 629 -39.58 25.03 44.38
C ASN A 629 -40.83 25.39 43.56
N PHE A 630 -40.77 26.40 42.70
CA PHE A 630 -41.85 26.80 41.79
C PHE A 630 -41.61 26.33 40.35
N GLY A 631 -40.45 25.71 40.08
CA GLY A 631 -40.05 25.16 38.77
C GLY A 631 -39.30 26.15 37.88
N GLU A 632 -39.03 27.37 38.36
CA GLU A 632 -38.28 28.37 37.60
C GLU A 632 -36.78 28.07 37.61
N GLN A 633 -36.13 28.27 36.46
CA GLN A 633 -34.71 27.98 36.30
C GLN A 633 -33.85 29.14 36.81
N LEU A 634 -32.87 28.85 37.67
CA LEU A 634 -31.94 29.86 38.17
C LEU A 634 -31.02 30.41 37.05
N PRO A 635 -30.64 31.69 37.10
CA PRO A 635 -29.76 32.31 36.09
C PRO A 635 -28.35 31.69 36.09
N MET A 636 -27.74 31.55 34.89
CA MET A 636 -26.45 30.87 34.67
C MET A 636 -25.28 31.39 35.53
N ASN A 637 -25.31 32.67 35.90
CA ASN A 637 -24.28 33.36 36.70
C ASN A 637 -24.14 32.79 38.13
N THR A 638 -25.11 31.97 38.53
CA THR A 638 -25.20 31.30 39.83
C THR A 638 -24.40 29.99 39.87
N ILE A 639 -23.87 29.56 38.72
CA ILE A 639 -23.18 28.29 38.53
C ILE A 639 -21.78 28.59 37.98
N ASN A 640 -20.76 28.50 38.83
CA ASN A 640 -19.38 28.70 38.42
C ASN A 640 -18.74 27.33 38.13
N PHE A 641 -18.44 27.05 36.87
CA PHE A 641 -17.84 25.78 36.46
C PHE A 641 -16.33 25.87 36.55
N SER A 642 -15.79 25.56 37.73
CA SER A 642 -14.38 25.23 37.86
C SER A 642 -14.16 24.07 38.87
N ASP A 643 -13.71 22.88 38.40
CA ASP A 643 -13.37 21.54 39.01
C ASP A 643 -14.46 20.95 39.87
N ASN A 644 -15.39 21.75 40.31
CA ASN A 644 -16.50 21.37 41.13
C ASN A 644 -17.56 22.37 40.74
N ALA A 645 -18.76 21.92 40.40
CA ALA A 645 -19.85 22.86 40.22
C ALA A 645 -20.05 23.56 41.57
N LEU A 646 -19.63 24.83 41.64
CA LEU A 646 -19.90 25.68 42.79
C LEU A 646 -21.17 26.44 42.47
N ILE A 647 -22.25 26.02 43.10
CA ILE A 647 -23.58 26.61 42.94
C ILE A 647 -23.83 27.51 44.14
N THR A 648 -24.23 28.75 43.86
CA THR A 648 -24.46 29.76 44.89
C THR A 648 -25.95 29.98 45.12
N PHE A 649 -26.49 29.58 46.27
CA PHE A 649 -27.88 29.82 46.62
C PHE A 649 -28.01 31.08 47.46
N LYS A 650 -28.95 31.95 47.08
CA LYS A 650 -29.21 33.24 47.76
C LYS A 650 -30.30 33.15 48.83
N ASP A 651 -30.99 32.02 48.92
CA ASP A 651 -32.03 31.75 49.89
C ASP A 651 -31.94 30.30 50.42
N LYS A 652 -32.85 29.93 51.32
CA LYS A 652 -32.87 28.64 52.01
C LYS A 652 -33.98 27.71 51.53
N ASN A 653 -34.39 27.81 50.27
CA ASN A 653 -35.40 26.95 49.68
C ASN A 653 -34.84 25.56 49.31
N THR A 654 -35.73 24.70 48.83
CA THR A 654 -35.34 23.42 48.23
C THR A 654 -35.17 23.64 46.72
N TYR A 655 -34.20 22.96 46.12
CA TYR A 655 -33.89 23.08 44.70
C TYR A 655 -33.74 21.70 44.08
N THR A 656 -34.23 21.54 42.84
CA THR A 656 -33.99 20.34 42.04
C THR A 656 -32.84 20.61 41.08
N ILE A 657 -31.80 19.79 41.17
CA ILE A 657 -30.67 19.79 40.25
C ILE A 657 -30.87 18.65 39.26
N GLU A 658 -31.02 19.01 37.99
CA GLU A 658 -30.98 18.09 36.86
C GLU A 658 -29.57 18.11 36.25
N ILE A 659 -28.95 16.94 36.20
CA ILE A 659 -27.57 16.72 35.78
C ILE A 659 -27.60 16.05 34.41
N ASN A 660 -27.03 16.72 33.41
CA ASN A 660 -27.01 16.24 32.03
C ASN A 660 -25.58 16.26 31.46
N ALA A 661 -25.02 15.09 31.19
CA ALA A 661 -23.71 14.94 30.55
C ALA A 661 -23.82 14.12 29.26
N GLU A 662 -23.08 14.50 28.22
CA GLU A 662 -23.06 13.77 26.95
C GLU A 662 -22.59 12.32 27.19
N GLY A 663 -23.42 11.35 26.81
CA GLY A 663 -23.11 9.92 26.96
C GLY A 663 -23.46 9.31 28.33
N PHE A 664 -24.17 10.03 29.21
CA PHE A 664 -24.63 9.55 30.53
C PHE A 664 -26.14 9.73 30.72
N ALA A 665 -26.75 8.92 31.59
CA ALA A 665 -28.16 9.03 31.92
C ALA A 665 -28.44 10.35 32.70
N ILE A 666 -29.56 11.01 32.40
CA ILE A 666 -29.97 12.21 33.12
C ILE A 666 -30.34 11.82 34.55
N GLN A 667 -29.73 12.49 35.53
CA GLN A 667 -30.00 12.29 36.95
C GLN A 667 -30.64 13.55 37.55
N LYS A 668 -31.59 13.37 38.47
CA LYS A 668 -32.22 14.47 39.21
C LYS A 668 -32.05 14.24 40.70
N GLU A 669 -31.64 15.27 41.43
CA GLU A 669 -31.51 15.25 42.88
C GLU A 669 -32.14 16.51 43.49
N ASN A 670 -32.83 16.35 44.61
CA ASN A 670 -33.33 17.47 45.40
C ASN A 670 -32.34 17.84 46.51
N ILE A 671 -32.01 19.12 46.61
CA ILE A 671 -31.18 19.69 47.66
C ILE A 671 -32.04 20.60 48.54
N ASP A 672 -32.22 20.24 49.80
CA ASP A 672 -32.96 21.03 50.77
C ASP A 672 -32.02 21.90 51.62
N LEU A 673 -32.17 23.23 51.54
CA LEU A 673 -31.29 24.19 52.21
C LEU A 673 -31.92 24.81 53.46
N LYS A 674 -33.13 24.38 53.87
CA LYS A 674 -33.88 24.96 55.00
C LYS A 674 -33.09 24.95 56.32
N LEU A 675 -32.23 23.96 56.52
CA LEU A 675 -31.43 23.78 57.73
C LEU A 675 -30.02 24.42 57.65
N SER A 676 -29.62 24.93 56.49
CA SER A 676 -28.27 25.48 56.26
C SER A 676 -28.14 26.94 56.71
N GLN A 677 -26.93 27.39 57.05
CA GLN A 677 -26.60 28.78 57.39
C GLN A 677 -25.92 29.50 56.23
N PHE A 678 -26.09 30.83 56.13
CA PHE A 678 -25.40 31.63 55.10
C PHE A 678 -23.89 31.60 55.35
N GLY A 679 -23.11 31.35 54.30
CA GLY A 679 -21.69 31.05 54.35
C GLY A 679 -21.34 29.55 54.34
N ASP A 680 -22.32 28.66 54.53
CA ASP A 680 -22.09 27.22 54.49
C ASP A 680 -21.69 26.76 53.09
N THR A 681 -20.77 25.80 53.03
CA THR A 681 -20.43 25.06 51.80
C THR A 681 -20.82 23.61 51.98
N LEU A 682 -21.88 23.18 51.31
CA LEU A 682 -22.32 21.79 51.24
C LEU A 682 -21.46 21.05 50.22
N ILE A 683 -21.07 19.80 50.52
CA ILE A 683 -20.34 18.94 49.58
C ILE A 683 -21.22 17.75 49.21
N LYS A 684 -21.50 17.57 47.93
CA LYS A 684 -22.32 16.45 47.44
C LYS A 684 -21.77 15.96 46.10
N ASN A 685 -21.29 14.73 46.08
CA ASN A 685 -20.74 14.13 44.86
C ASN A 685 -21.79 13.25 44.19
N PHE A 686 -21.75 13.18 42.86
CA PHE A 686 -22.70 12.43 42.05
C PHE A 686 -21.97 11.41 41.19
N GLN A 687 -22.45 10.18 41.18
CA GLN A 687 -21.93 9.13 40.30
C GLN A 687 -22.93 8.93 39.16
N LEU A 688 -22.51 9.23 37.94
CA LEU A 688 -23.32 9.18 36.74
C LEU A 688 -23.17 7.83 36.03
N THR A 689 -24.30 7.23 35.69
CA THR A 689 -24.36 5.97 34.93
C THR A 689 -24.15 6.23 33.44
N SER A 690 -23.15 5.56 32.86
CA SER A 690 -22.84 5.67 31.43
C SER A 690 -23.94 5.07 30.57
N LEU A 691 -24.31 5.74 29.48
CA LEU A 691 -25.20 5.16 28.48
C LEU A 691 -24.44 4.10 27.67
N PRO A 692 -25.12 3.01 27.27
CA PRO A 692 -24.49 2.05 26.39
C PRO A 692 -24.36 2.63 24.97
N TYR A 693 -23.61 1.93 24.13
CA TYR A 693 -23.54 2.22 22.70
C TYR A 693 -24.70 1.53 21.98
N PHE A 694 -25.21 2.18 20.94
CA PHE A 694 -26.33 1.69 20.15
C PHE A 694 -25.95 1.60 18.69
N VAL A 695 -26.16 0.43 18.10
CA VAL A 695 -26.21 0.26 16.64
C VAL A 695 -27.60 -0.23 16.30
N SER A 696 -28.31 0.49 15.45
CA SER A 696 -29.59 0.05 14.93
C SER A 696 -29.58 0.05 13.42
N GLY A 697 -30.59 -0.54 12.82
CA GLY A 697 -30.69 -0.55 11.37
C GLY A 697 -31.96 -1.20 10.90
N VAL A 698 -32.22 -1.05 9.61
CA VAL A 698 -33.35 -1.64 8.92
C VAL A 698 -32.87 -2.77 8.03
N LEU A 699 -33.51 -3.93 8.17
CA LEU A 699 -33.36 -5.09 7.32
C LEU A 699 -34.48 -5.09 6.29
N LYS A 700 -34.13 -5.04 5.01
CA LYS A 700 -35.08 -5.05 3.90
C LYS A 700 -34.61 -5.91 2.74
N ASP A 701 -35.50 -6.27 1.83
CA ASP A 701 -35.15 -6.91 0.56
C ASP A 701 -34.73 -5.87 -0.51
N ALA A 702 -34.32 -6.36 -1.68
CA ALA A 702 -33.92 -5.52 -2.82
C ALA A 702 -35.08 -4.66 -3.35
N GLU A 703 -36.32 -5.12 -3.17
CA GLU A 703 -37.56 -4.43 -3.55
C GLU A 703 -38.01 -3.38 -2.50
N GLY A 704 -37.38 -3.39 -1.32
CA GLY A 704 -37.63 -2.45 -0.23
C GLY A 704 -38.62 -2.91 0.84
N HIS A 705 -39.12 -4.14 0.78
CA HIS A 705 -39.97 -4.70 1.84
C HIS A 705 -39.15 -5.00 3.09
N LEU A 706 -39.74 -4.77 4.25
CA LEU A 706 -39.11 -4.94 5.55
C LEU A 706 -39.08 -6.42 5.94
N LEU A 707 -37.94 -6.89 6.45
CA LEU A 707 -37.71 -8.31 6.73
C LEU A 707 -37.60 -8.61 8.22
N GLN A 708 -38.31 -9.66 8.67
CA GLN A 708 -38.14 -10.23 10.00
C GLN A 708 -37.02 -11.28 10.00
N GLY A 709 -36.06 -11.15 10.91
CA GLY A 709 -34.83 -11.93 10.90
C GLY A 709 -34.07 -11.91 12.22
N THR A 710 -33.06 -12.75 12.31
CA THR A 710 -32.09 -12.73 13.42
C THR A 710 -30.85 -11.97 12.97
N ILE A 711 -30.36 -11.05 13.78
CA ILE A 711 -29.08 -10.37 13.58
C ILE A 711 -28.07 -10.99 14.53
N VAL A 712 -26.98 -11.51 14.00
CA VAL A 712 -25.90 -12.11 14.78
C VAL A 712 -24.69 -11.19 14.77
N LEU A 713 -24.10 -11.02 15.94
CA LEU A 713 -22.87 -10.29 16.15
C LEU A 713 -21.72 -11.28 16.33
N LYS A 714 -20.67 -11.15 15.53
CA LYS A 714 -19.49 -12.03 15.57
C LYS A 714 -18.21 -11.27 15.83
N ASP A 715 -17.27 -11.95 16.48
CA ASP A 715 -15.91 -11.47 16.65
C ASP A 715 -15.17 -11.52 15.30
N PRO A 716 -14.53 -10.41 14.85
CA PRO A 716 -13.93 -10.36 13.51
C PRO A 716 -12.78 -11.35 13.29
N LEU A 717 -12.04 -11.70 14.36
CA LEU A 717 -10.85 -12.54 14.28
C LEU A 717 -11.20 -14.01 14.41
N THR A 718 -12.05 -14.35 15.37
CA THR A 718 -12.39 -15.75 15.71
C THR A 718 -13.65 -16.26 15.00
N GLN A 719 -14.45 -15.36 14.41
CA GLN A 719 -15.76 -15.65 13.82
C GLN A 719 -16.78 -16.23 14.82
N GLN A 720 -16.47 -16.24 16.12
CA GLN A 720 -17.38 -16.71 17.15
C GLN A 720 -18.50 -15.71 17.37
N GLU A 721 -19.71 -16.24 17.60
CA GLU A 721 -20.85 -15.42 17.98
C GLU A 721 -20.65 -14.81 19.36
N ILE A 722 -20.78 -13.49 19.43
CA ILE A 722 -20.74 -12.71 20.66
C ILE A 722 -22.16 -12.58 21.22
N SER A 723 -23.13 -12.26 20.36
CA SER A 723 -24.53 -12.07 20.73
C SER A 723 -25.45 -12.15 19.52
N ARG A 724 -26.77 -12.21 19.75
CA ARG A 724 -27.79 -12.14 18.71
C ARG A 724 -29.01 -11.33 19.16
N THR A 725 -29.70 -10.73 18.22
CA THR A 725 -31.00 -10.06 18.41
C THR A 725 -31.94 -10.38 17.25
N THR A 726 -33.21 -9.98 17.32
CA THR A 726 -34.18 -10.15 16.23
C THR A 726 -34.70 -8.81 15.77
N THR A 727 -35.03 -8.68 14.49
CA THR A 727 -35.74 -7.51 14.00
C THR A 727 -37.21 -7.54 14.44
N ASN A 728 -37.81 -6.36 14.61
CA ASN A 728 -39.24 -6.23 14.88
C ASN A 728 -40.09 -6.34 13.60
N GLU A 729 -41.39 -6.11 13.71
CA GLU A 729 -42.33 -6.15 12.57
C GLU A 729 -42.02 -5.13 11.45
N TYR A 730 -41.24 -4.09 11.75
CA TYR A 730 -40.77 -3.08 10.81
C TYR A 730 -39.36 -3.36 10.29
N GLY A 731 -38.82 -4.57 10.50
CA GLY A 731 -37.46 -4.93 10.08
C GLY A 731 -36.36 -4.18 10.83
N ILE A 732 -36.68 -3.49 11.92
CA ILE A 732 -35.71 -2.71 12.69
C ILE A 732 -35.08 -3.61 13.75
N TYR A 733 -33.76 -3.62 13.83
CA TYR A 733 -33.02 -4.22 14.93
C TYR A 733 -32.25 -3.15 15.71
N SER A 734 -31.95 -3.46 16.96
CA SER A 734 -31.08 -2.64 17.81
C SER A 734 -30.15 -3.55 18.61
N LEU A 735 -28.87 -3.19 18.61
CA LEU A 735 -27.81 -3.84 19.35
C LEU A 735 -27.24 -2.85 20.36
N THR A 736 -26.97 -3.35 21.56
CA THR A 736 -26.47 -2.57 22.68
C THR A 736 -25.20 -3.18 23.23
N PHE A 737 -24.18 -2.37 23.46
CA PHE A 737 -22.89 -2.86 23.98
C PHE A 737 -22.28 -1.87 24.99
N SER A 738 -21.49 -2.41 25.92
CA SER A 738 -20.93 -1.67 27.05
C SER A 738 -19.51 -1.12 26.80
N GLN A 739 -18.77 -1.70 25.85
CA GLN A 739 -17.38 -1.38 25.52
C GLN A 739 -17.18 -1.22 24.02
N LYS A 740 -16.24 -0.33 23.62
CA LYS A 740 -15.82 -0.18 22.22
C LYS A 740 -15.02 -1.39 21.76
N LYS A 741 -15.54 -2.12 20.79
CA LYS A 741 -14.89 -3.23 20.08
C LYS A 741 -15.32 -3.24 18.61
N ALA A 742 -14.49 -3.77 17.72
CA ALA A 742 -14.89 -4.04 16.35
C ALA A 742 -15.70 -5.35 16.29
N PHE A 743 -16.70 -5.40 15.43
CA PHE A 743 -17.54 -6.58 15.25
C PHE A 743 -18.02 -6.75 13.81
N ILE A 744 -18.44 -7.97 13.49
CA ILE A 744 -19.15 -8.29 12.25
C ILE A 744 -20.64 -8.45 12.60
N ILE A 745 -21.49 -7.70 11.90
CA ILE A 745 -22.95 -7.86 11.98
C ILE A 745 -23.40 -8.69 10.79
N GLU A 746 -24.15 -9.75 11.06
CA GLU A 746 -24.63 -10.71 10.06
C GLU A 746 -26.14 -10.98 10.26
N PRO A 747 -27.01 -10.47 9.38
CA PRO A 747 -28.41 -10.88 9.32
C PRO A 747 -28.58 -12.31 8.80
N ILE A 748 -29.41 -13.05 9.50
CA ILE A 748 -29.89 -14.39 9.16
C ILE A 748 -31.41 -14.29 8.98
N VAL A 749 -31.84 -14.33 7.72
CA VAL A 749 -33.26 -14.37 7.33
C VAL A 749 -33.50 -15.62 6.52
N HIS A 750 -34.56 -16.35 6.86
CA HIS A 750 -34.97 -17.54 6.12
C HIS A 750 -35.25 -17.17 4.65
N LEU A 751 -34.76 -17.97 3.70
CA LEU A 751 -34.85 -17.77 2.24
C LEU A 751 -33.97 -16.66 1.63
N PHE A 752 -33.23 -15.87 2.41
CA PHE A 752 -32.36 -14.81 1.89
C PHE A 752 -30.87 -15.16 2.01
N LYS A 753 -30.05 -14.61 1.11
CA LYS A 753 -28.59 -14.74 1.15
C LYS A 753 -28.05 -13.96 2.35
N THR A 754 -27.14 -14.59 3.08
CA THR A 754 -26.44 -13.95 4.19
C THR A 754 -25.40 -12.98 3.65
N MET A 755 -25.37 -11.77 4.20
CA MET A 755 -24.29 -10.81 4.02
C MET A 755 -23.80 -10.34 5.39
N SER A 756 -22.57 -9.87 5.46
CA SER A 756 -21.98 -9.41 6.71
C SER A 756 -21.31 -8.06 6.53
N ILE A 757 -21.49 -7.16 7.50
CA ILE A 757 -20.84 -5.84 7.50
C ILE A 757 -19.90 -5.76 8.71
N PHE A 758 -18.67 -5.31 8.46
CA PHE A 758 -17.72 -4.98 9.51
C PHE A 758 -18.01 -3.59 10.06
N VAL A 759 -18.10 -3.47 11.38
CA VAL A 759 -18.37 -2.21 12.08
C VAL A 759 -17.28 -1.99 13.12
N ASP A 760 -16.62 -0.84 13.02
CA ASP A 760 -15.68 -0.35 14.04
C ASP A 760 -16.37 0.68 14.93
N THR A 761 -16.44 0.39 16.23
CA THR A 761 -17.12 1.25 17.21
C THR A 761 -16.24 2.33 17.80
N LEU A 762 -14.98 2.44 17.37
CA LEU A 762 -14.07 3.49 17.84
C LEU A 762 -14.62 4.90 17.54
N SER A 763 -15.37 5.06 16.45
CA SER A 763 -16.02 6.31 16.03
C SER A 763 -17.40 6.58 16.68
N ILE A 764 -18.01 5.58 17.34
CA ILE A 764 -19.38 5.71 17.88
C ILE A 764 -19.36 6.40 19.25
N LYS A 765 -20.28 7.34 19.45
CA LYS A 765 -20.50 8.05 20.72
C LYS A 765 -21.53 7.31 21.59
N ARG A 766 -21.36 7.32 22.92
CA ARG A 766 -22.33 6.71 23.87
C ARG A 766 -23.67 7.43 23.77
N GLY A 767 -24.78 6.67 23.80
CA GLY A 767 -26.12 7.22 23.68
C GLY A 767 -26.53 7.71 22.28
N VAL A 768 -25.62 7.67 21.29
CA VAL A 768 -25.93 7.99 19.89
C VAL A 768 -26.17 6.70 19.13
N ILE A 769 -27.24 6.65 18.34
CA ILE A 769 -27.60 5.52 17.50
C ILE A 769 -26.86 5.64 16.17
N ASP A 770 -25.96 4.72 15.90
CA ASP A 770 -25.38 4.56 14.56
C ASP A 770 -26.24 3.62 13.71
N THR A 771 -26.37 3.90 12.41
CA THR A 771 -27.32 3.21 11.53
C THR A 771 -26.64 2.30 10.52
N VAL A 772 -26.88 0.99 10.60
CA VAL A 772 -26.36 -0.02 9.67
C VAL A 772 -27.52 -0.75 8.99
N ASN A 773 -27.85 -0.36 7.76
CA ASN A 773 -28.94 -0.99 7.01
C ASN A 773 -28.45 -2.17 6.19
N PHE A 774 -29.30 -3.19 6.07
CA PHE A 774 -29.04 -4.38 5.28
C PHE A 774 -30.10 -4.53 4.20
N VAL A 775 -29.64 -4.78 2.98
CA VAL A 775 -30.48 -5.08 1.82
C VAL A 775 -30.16 -6.51 1.38
N LEU A 776 -31.06 -7.45 1.66
CA LEU A 776 -30.83 -8.85 1.37
C LEU A 776 -31.45 -9.27 0.04
N GLU A 777 -30.73 -10.10 -0.70
CA GLU A 777 -31.26 -10.76 -1.88
C GLU A 777 -31.84 -12.13 -1.51
N LEU A 778 -32.96 -12.50 -2.14
CA LEU A 778 -33.48 -13.86 -2.02
C LEU A 778 -32.43 -14.87 -2.52
N LYS A 779 -32.36 -16.03 -1.85
CA LYS A 779 -31.63 -17.18 -2.38
C LYS A 779 -32.30 -17.59 -3.71
N PRO A 780 -31.53 -17.96 -4.73
CA PRO A 780 -32.11 -18.48 -5.96
C PRO A 780 -32.91 -19.76 -5.69
N ALA A 781 -33.86 -20.10 -6.56
CA ALA A 781 -34.52 -21.39 -6.49
C ALA A 781 -33.50 -22.48 -6.89
N LEU A 782 -33.31 -23.47 -6.03
CA LEU A 782 -32.37 -24.57 -6.27
C LEU A 782 -33.14 -25.78 -6.77
N VAL A 783 -32.64 -26.46 -7.79
CA VAL A 783 -33.20 -27.71 -8.28
C VAL A 783 -32.18 -28.81 -8.08
N GLU A 784 -32.49 -29.76 -7.19
CA GLU A 784 -31.59 -30.86 -6.83
C GLU A 784 -32.26 -32.21 -7.07
N GLY A 785 -31.78 -32.91 -8.10
CA GLY A 785 -32.42 -34.13 -8.54
C GLY A 785 -31.47 -35.30 -8.71
N VAL A 786 -32.06 -36.45 -9.04
CA VAL A 786 -31.32 -37.67 -9.36
C VAL A 786 -31.82 -38.21 -10.69
N LEU A 787 -30.89 -38.54 -11.59
CA LEU A 787 -31.16 -39.39 -12.75
C LEU A 787 -31.04 -40.86 -12.35
N PHE A 788 -32.08 -41.63 -12.63
CA PHE A 788 -32.10 -43.05 -12.28
C PHE A 788 -32.82 -43.89 -13.33
N ASP A 789 -32.45 -45.16 -13.41
CA ASP A 789 -33.14 -46.16 -14.21
C ASP A 789 -34.49 -46.50 -13.56
N GLN A 790 -35.58 -46.31 -14.31
CA GLN A 790 -36.96 -46.49 -13.83
C GLN A 790 -37.26 -47.92 -13.35
N LYS A 791 -36.56 -48.94 -13.84
CA LYS A 791 -36.85 -50.35 -13.57
C LYS A 791 -36.10 -50.89 -12.36
N ASN A 792 -34.82 -50.54 -12.23
CA ASN A 792 -33.94 -51.08 -11.18
C ASN A 792 -33.46 -50.02 -10.17
N ASN A 793 -33.89 -48.77 -10.30
CA ASN A 793 -33.50 -47.63 -9.46
C ASN A 793 -32.00 -47.32 -9.43
N LYS A 794 -31.23 -47.81 -10.41
CA LYS A 794 -29.80 -47.53 -10.51
C LYS A 794 -29.58 -46.07 -10.89
N ALA A 795 -28.72 -45.38 -10.13
CA ALA A 795 -28.24 -44.05 -10.46
C ALA A 795 -27.54 -44.02 -11.84
N LEU A 796 -27.82 -42.96 -12.62
CA LEU A 796 -27.31 -42.83 -13.98
C LEU A 796 -26.47 -41.56 -14.12
N GLN A 797 -25.24 -41.74 -14.60
CA GLN A 797 -24.38 -40.61 -14.97
C GLN A 797 -24.67 -40.17 -16.40
N GLY A 798 -24.94 -38.88 -16.60
CA GLY A 798 -25.09 -38.27 -17.92
C GLY A 798 -25.19 -36.76 -17.87
N THR A 799 -25.70 -36.18 -18.95
CA THR A 799 -25.85 -34.72 -19.07
C THR A 799 -27.32 -34.35 -19.07
N ILE A 800 -27.66 -33.15 -18.61
CA ILE A 800 -29.02 -32.61 -18.64
C ILE A 800 -28.96 -31.25 -19.29
N LYS A 801 -29.59 -31.15 -20.45
CA LYS A 801 -29.79 -29.88 -21.15
C LYS A 801 -31.04 -29.21 -20.59
N ILE A 802 -30.95 -27.93 -20.22
CA ILE A 802 -32.06 -27.15 -19.68
C ILE A 802 -32.42 -26.02 -20.66
N GLU A 803 -33.68 -25.98 -21.07
CA GLU A 803 -34.20 -24.99 -22.04
C GLU A 803 -35.37 -24.20 -21.42
N ASP A 804 -35.56 -22.96 -21.85
CA ASP A 804 -36.80 -22.20 -21.62
C ASP A 804 -37.88 -22.69 -22.60
N MET A 805 -39.00 -23.17 -22.08
CA MET A 805 -40.08 -23.71 -22.89
C MET A 805 -40.75 -22.68 -23.80
N ASN A 806 -40.75 -21.39 -23.44
CA ASN A 806 -41.40 -20.34 -24.23
C ASN A 806 -40.56 -19.93 -25.44
N THR A 807 -39.24 -19.81 -25.24
CA THR A 807 -38.31 -19.37 -26.29
C THR A 807 -37.62 -20.53 -27.01
N SER A 808 -37.68 -21.75 -26.45
CA SER A 808 -36.91 -22.92 -26.90
C SER A 808 -35.40 -22.70 -26.93
N VAL A 809 -34.91 -21.71 -26.17
CA VAL A 809 -33.48 -21.40 -26.05
C VAL A 809 -32.86 -22.29 -24.98
N GLU A 810 -31.70 -22.87 -25.29
CA GLU A 810 -30.85 -23.54 -24.32
C GLU A 810 -30.31 -22.52 -23.32
N LEU A 811 -30.62 -22.72 -22.04
CA LEU A 811 -30.17 -21.85 -20.96
C LEU A 811 -28.86 -22.36 -20.38
N LEU A 812 -28.76 -23.68 -20.16
CA LEU A 812 -27.55 -24.31 -19.65
C LEU A 812 -27.56 -25.83 -19.90
N THR A 813 -26.38 -26.45 -19.81
CA THR A 813 -26.22 -27.91 -19.78
C THR A 813 -25.39 -28.27 -18.55
N ILE A 814 -25.86 -29.25 -17.75
CA ILE A 814 -25.20 -29.73 -16.54
C ILE A 814 -24.86 -31.21 -16.64
N ASP A 815 -23.84 -31.64 -15.92
CA ASP A 815 -23.49 -33.05 -15.76
C ASP A 815 -23.97 -33.56 -14.39
N THR A 816 -24.39 -34.82 -14.32
CA THR A 816 -24.65 -35.48 -13.05
C THR A 816 -23.38 -36.12 -12.49
N ASP A 817 -23.30 -36.28 -11.17
CA ASP A 817 -22.22 -37.02 -10.51
C ASP A 817 -22.35 -38.55 -10.69
N PHE A 818 -21.46 -39.30 -10.02
CA PHE A 818 -21.43 -40.77 -10.06
C PHE A 818 -22.64 -41.42 -9.35
N GLU A 819 -23.35 -40.67 -8.50
CA GLU A 819 -24.61 -41.08 -7.88
C GLU A 819 -25.83 -40.59 -8.69
N GLY A 820 -25.61 -40.07 -9.90
CA GLY A 820 -26.65 -39.53 -10.77
C GLY A 820 -27.28 -38.23 -10.25
N LYS A 821 -26.71 -37.60 -9.22
CA LYS A 821 -27.23 -36.37 -8.63
C LYS A 821 -26.82 -35.15 -9.46
N PHE A 822 -27.68 -34.15 -9.46
CA PHE A 822 -27.40 -32.82 -10.02
C PHE A 822 -27.98 -31.73 -9.13
N SER A 823 -27.36 -30.55 -9.18
CA SER A 823 -27.83 -29.35 -8.48
C SER A 823 -27.66 -28.13 -9.40
N VAL A 824 -28.72 -27.34 -9.56
CA VAL A 824 -28.71 -26.14 -10.43
C VAL A 824 -29.56 -25.02 -9.84
N GLU A 825 -29.05 -23.80 -9.91
CA GLU A 825 -29.80 -22.58 -9.55
C GLU A 825 -30.58 -22.06 -10.75
N LEU A 826 -31.90 -21.92 -10.61
CA LEU A 826 -32.81 -21.44 -11.67
C LEU A 826 -33.60 -20.22 -11.21
N LYS A 827 -33.93 -19.35 -12.17
CA LYS A 827 -34.80 -18.18 -11.94
C LYS A 827 -36.26 -18.61 -11.84
N THR A 828 -37.01 -18.04 -10.90
CA THR A 828 -38.47 -18.23 -10.81
C THR A 828 -39.20 -17.55 -11.96
N GLY A 829 -40.43 -17.99 -12.27
CA GLY A 829 -41.27 -17.36 -13.29
C GLY A 829 -41.01 -17.81 -14.74
N ILE A 830 -40.09 -18.75 -14.95
CA ILE A 830 -39.77 -19.36 -16.25
C ILE A 830 -40.25 -20.82 -16.27
N ASP A 831 -40.80 -21.27 -17.41
CA ASP A 831 -41.12 -22.67 -17.64
C ASP A 831 -39.87 -23.38 -18.18
N TYR A 832 -39.34 -24.36 -17.43
CA TYR A 832 -38.11 -25.06 -17.79
C TYR A 832 -38.40 -26.45 -18.36
N ARG A 833 -37.56 -26.86 -19.31
CA ARG A 833 -37.51 -28.22 -19.84
C ARG A 833 -36.13 -28.82 -19.64
N PHE A 834 -36.07 -29.93 -18.91
CA PHE A 834 -34.88 -30.73 -18.63
C PHE A 834 -34.86 -31.91 -19.60
N ILE A 835 -33.83 -31.99 -20.45
CA ILE A 835 -33.65 -33.03 -21.46
C ILE A 835 -32.41 -33.82 -21.05
N PRO A 836 -32.57 -34.93 -20.32
CA PRO A 836 -31.44 -35.76 -19.90
C PRO A 836 -30.93 -36.59 -21.09
N LYS A 837 -29.62 -36.76 -21.15
CA LYS A 837 -28.92 -37.59 -22.13
C LYS A 837 -27.97 -38.54 -21.39
N VAL A 838 -28.34 -39.81 -21.37
CA VAL A 838 -27.53 -40.91 -20.86
C VAL A 838 -27.41 -41.96 -21.96
N LYS A 839 -26.19 -42.45 -22.20
CA LYS A 839 -25.93 -43.44 -23.25
C LYS A 839 -26.76 -44.71 -23.03
N ASN A 840 -27.44 -45.19 -24.07
CA ASN A 840 -28.34 -46.36 -24.06
C ASN A 840 -29.65 -46.18 -23.26
N TYR A 841 -29.99 -44.96 -22.87
CA TYR A 841 -31.26 -44.63 -22.21
C TYR A 841 -32.05 -43.60 -23.02
N ILE A 842 -33.36 -43.61 -22.84
CA ILE A 842 -34.30 -42.66 -23.43
C ILE A 842 -35.30 -42.22 -22.36
N SER A 843 -35.71 -40.96 -22.42
CA SER A 843 -36.79 -40.44 -21.58
C SER A 843 -37.55 -39.33 -22.28
N ASP A 844 -38.76 -39.08 -21.80
CA ASP A 844 -39.43 -37.82 -22.08
C ASP A 844 -38.69 -36.67 -21.36
N PRO A 845 -38.71 -35.44 -21.90
CA PRO A 845 -38.24 -34.28 -21.17
C PRO A 845 -39.04 -34.08 -19.88
N PHE A 846 -38.34 -33.74 -18.81
CA PHE A 846 -38.94 -33.36 -17.54
C PHE A 846 -39.24 -31.85 -17.55
N GLU A 847 -40.48 -31.45 -17.26
CA GLU A 847 -40.90 -30.05 -17.32
C GLU A 847 -41.19 -29.48 -15.94
N ILE A 848 -40.68 -28.29 -15.65
CA ILE A 848 -40.98 -27.52 -14.45
C ILE A 848 -41.74 -26.26 -14.89
N LYS A 849 -42.99 -26.10 -14.42
CA LYS A 849 -43.78 -24.90 -14.72
C LYS A 849 -43.35 -23.72 -13.86
N ARG A 850 -43.55 -22.51 -14.37
CA ARG A 850 -43.12 -21.22 -13.80
C ARG A 850 -43.59 -20.94 -12.37
N ASN A 851 -44.67 -21.59 -11.93
CA ASN A 851 -45.26 -21.46 -10.60
C ASN A 851 -44.75 -22.51 -9.59
N VAL A 852 -43.92 -23.47 -10.03
CA VAL A 852 -43.40 -24.54 -9.17
C VAL A 852 -42.17 -24.06 -8.40
N LEU A 853 -41.25 -23.35 -9.06
CA LEU A 853 -40.04 -22.85 -8.42
C LEU A 853 -40.35 -21.64 -7.54
N GLN A 854 -39.80 -21.65 -6.33
CA GLN A 854 -39.87 -20.55 -5.38
C GLN A 854 -38.46 -20.22 -4.92
N ASN A 855 -38.11 -18.94 -4.92
CA ASN A 855 -36.80 -18.48 -4.47
C ASN A 855 -36.55 -18.92 -3.02
N GLY A 856 -35.36 -19.44 -2.76
CA GLY A 856 -34.92 -19.94 -1.47
C GLY A 856 -35.40 -21.33 -1.08
N TYR A 857 -36.22 -21.97 -1.93
CA TYR A 857 -36.60 -23.37 -1.77
C TYR A 857 -35.82 -24.26 -2.72
N THR A 858 -35.67 -25.51 -2.31
CA THR A 858 -35.11 -26.59 -3.13
C THR A 858 -36.26 -27.41 -3.70
N PHE A 859 -36.30 -27.53 -5.02
CA PHE A 859 -37.18 -28.46 -5.70
C PHE A 859 -36.40 -29.73 -6.02
N ASN A 860 -36.92 -30.88 -5.61
CA ASN A 860 -36.18 -32.14 -5.70
C ASN A 860 -36.76 -33.13 -6.73
N PRO A 861 -36.50 -32.95 -8.03
CA PRO A 861 -37.02 -33.85 -9.05
C PRO A 861 -36.18 -35.12 -9.18
N ASN A 862 -36.80 -36.28 -9.02
CA ASN A 862 -36.22 -37.54 -9.46
C ASN A 862 -36.65 -37.77 -10.91
N ILE A 863 -35.70 -37.84 -11.83
CA ILE A 863 -35.96 -37.95 -13.27
C ILE A 863 -35.70 -39.42 -13.70
N PRO A 864 -36.75 -40.21 -13.96
CA PRO A 864 -36.61 -41.60 -14.40
C PRO A 864 -36.25 -41.68 -15.88
N LEU A 865 -35.28 -42.52 -16.21
CA LEU A 865 -34.92 -42.88 -17.58
C LEU A 865 -35.21 -44.37 -17.81
N MET A 866 -35.54 -44.72 -19.05
CA MET A 866 -35.76 -46.10 -19.46
C MET A 866 -34.61 -46.55 -20.36
N SER A 867 -34.08 -47.76 -20.13
CA SER A 867 -33.07 -48.31 -21.02
C SER A 867 -33.69 -48.60 -22.40
N ILE A 868 -32.92 -48.43 -23.47
CA ILE A 868 -33.40 -48.70 -24.83
C ILE A 868 -33.84 -50.17 -24.98
N SER A 869 -33.15 -51.10 -24.33
CA SER A 869 -33.55 -52.52 -24.30
C SER A 869 -34.92 -52.72 -23.66
N ASP A 870 -35.16 -52.13 -22.49
CA ASP A 870 -36.45 -52.25 -21.82
C ASP A 870 -37.58 -51.60 -22.64
N ALA A 871 -37.30 -50.46 -23.29
CA ALA A 871 -38.27 -49.81 -24.16
C ALA A 871 -38.67 -50.69 -25.36
N ILE A 872 -37.75 -51.47 -25.92
CA ILE A 872 -38.02 -52.43 -27.00
C ILE A 872 -38.82 -53.61 -26.46
N ASP A 873 -38.39 -54.20 -25.34
CA ASP A 873 -39.00 -55.39 -24.75
C ASP A 873 -40.44 -55.13 -24.27
N GLU A 874 -40.69 -53.96 -23.67
CA GLU A 874 -42.02 -53.50 -23.24
C GLU A 874 -42.84 -52.94 -24.42
N GLY A 875 -42.20 -52.73 -25.56
CA GLY A 875 -42.81 -52.20 -26.77
C GLY A 875 -43.35 -50.78 -26.60
N LYS A 876 -42.68 -49.96 -25.78
CA LYS A 876 -43.07 -48.59 -25.45
C LYS A 876 -43.06 -47.69 -26.69
N THR A 877 -44.07 -46.83 -26.79
CA THR A 877 -44.14 -45.77 -27.82
C THR A 877 -43.73 -44.42 -27.24
N PHE A 878 -43.10 -43.60 -28.06
CA PHE A 878 -42.62 -42.27 -27.73
C PHE A 878 -43.30 -41.25 -28.64
N SER A 879 -43.95 -40.25 -28.06
CA SER A 879 -44.70 -39.26 -28.84
C SER A 879 -43.79 -38.21 -29.47
N LEU A 880 -43.98 -37.95 -30.77
CA LEU A 880 -43.38 -36.81 -31.47
C LEU A 880 -44.26 -35.58 -31.25
N LYS A 881 -44.21 -35.03 -30.03
CA LYS A 881 -44.98 -33.84 -29.65
C LYS A 881 -44.68 -32.68 -30.62
N ASN A 882 -45.71 -31.93 -30.98
CA ASN A 882 -45.67 -30.78 -31.89
C ASN A 882 -45.29 -31.11 -33.36
N LEU A 883 -45.44 -32.37 -33.78
CA LEU A 883 -45.41 -32.73 -35.19
C LEU A 883 -46.72 -32.31 -35.88
N LEU A 884 -46.70 -31.19 -36.59
CA LEU A 884 -47.85 -30.59 -37.26
C LEU A 884 -47.93 -30.95 -38.76
N PHE A 885 -49.16 -31.09 -39.24
CA PHE A 885 -49.49 -31.29 -40.65
C PHE A 885 -50.41 -30.17 -41.15
N GLU A 886 -50.42 -29.93 -42.46
CA GLU A 886 -51.45 -29.12 -43.09
C GLU A 886 -52.85 -29.70 -42.85
N SER A 887 -53.85 -28.83 -42.78
CA SER A 887 -55.22 -29.22 -42.41
C SER A 887 -55.77 -30.29 -43.35
N ASN A 888 -56.26 -31.40 -42.79
CA ASN A 888 -56.71 -32.60 -43.53
C ASN A 888 -55.70 -33.20 -44.52
N GLN A 889 -54.41 -32.90 -44.37
CA GLN A 889 -53.36 -33.38 -45.26
C GLN A 889 -52.28 -34.16 -44.49
N SER A 890 -51.43 -34.85 -45.25
CA SER A 890 -50.20 -35.49 -44.77
C SER A 890 -48.94 -34.67 -45.06
N VAL A 891 -49.08 -33.42 -45.50
CA VAL A 891 -47.96 -32.51 -45.72
C VAL A 891 -47.46 -32.00 -44.37
N LEU A 892 -46.19 -32.22 -44.07
CA LEU A 892 -45.54 -31.73 -42.86
C LEU A 892 -45.38 -30.21 -42.93
N LYS A 893 -45.73 -29.50 -41.87
CA LYS A 893 -45.42 -28.07 -41.78
C LYS A 893 -43.94 -27.85 -41.52
N THR A 894 -43.44 -26.67 -41.89
CA THR A 894 -42.02 -26.31 -41.71
C THR A 894 -41.58 -26.41 -40.24
N GLU A 895 -42.46 -26.06 -39.30
CA GLU A 895 -42.17 -26.13 -37.85
C GLU A 895 -41.93 -27.57 -37.36
N SER A 896 -42.49 -28.56 -38.06
CA SER A 896 -42.33 -29.99 -37.75
C SER A 896 -40.91 -30.51 -38.03
N ALA A 897 -40.15 -29.83 -38.89
CA ALA A 897 -38.78 -30.22 -39.25
C ALA A 897 -37.86 -30.29 -38.02
N LEU A 898 -37.99 -29.35 -37.08
CA LEU A 898 -37.17 -29.32 -35.86
C LEU A 898 -37.33 -30.57 -34.99
N PHE A 899 -38.55 -31.11 -34.90
CA PHE A 899 -38.83 -32.31 -34.10
C PHE A 899 -38.37 -33.58 -34.82
N LEU A 900 -38.49 -33.61 -36.15
CA LEU A 900 -37.99 -34.72 -36.96
C LEU A 900 -36.46 -34.75 -37.01
N ASP A 901 -35.78 -33.61 -36.99
CA ASP A 901 -34.33 -33.53 -36.91
C ASP A 901 -33.77 -34.10 -35.59
N LYS A 902 -34.53 -34.00 -34.48
CA LYS A 902 -34.19 -34.66 -33.21
C LYS A 902 -34.28 -36.18 -33.33
N LEU A 903 -35.35 -36.70 -33.94
CA LEU A 903 -35.49 -38.13 -34.19
C LEU A 903 -34.41 -38.64 -35.17
N HIS A 904 -34.10 -37.88 -36.21
CA HIS A 904 -32.99 -38.16 -37.13
C HIS A 904 -31.66 -38.30 -36.37
N SER A 905 -31.33 -37.31 -35.53
CA SER A 905 -30.10 -37.31 -34.74
C SER A 905 -30.00 -38.53 -33.82
N PHE A 906 -31.12 -38.92 -33.20
CA PHE A 906 -31.20 -40.14 -32.39
C PHE A 906 -30.93 -41.41 -33.23
N LEU A 907 -31.50 -41.53 -34.43
CA LEU A 907 -31.30 -42.69 -35.30
C LEU A 907 -29.90 -42.79 -35.92
N ILE A 908 -29.21 -41.65 -36.05
CA ILE A 908 -27.79 -41.59 -36.40
C ILE A 908 -26.93 -42.06 -35.23
N GLU A 909 -27.24 -41.63 -34.00
CA GLU A 909 -26.51 -42.05 -32.78
C GLU A 909 -26.66 -43.56 -32.53
N TYR A 910 -27.79 -44.15 -32.89
CA TYR A 910 -28.08 -45.57 -32.73
C TYR A 910 -28.35 -46.27 -34.08
N PRO A 911 -27.30 -46.57 -34.88
CA PRO A 911 -27.45 -47.05 -36.26
C PRO A 911 -28.09 -48.44 -36.38
N ASN A 912 -28.09 -49.23 -35.31
CA ASN A 912 -28.69 -50.58 -35.29
C ASN A 912 -30.15 -50.59 -34.83
N LEU A 913 -30.71 -49.44 -34.43
CA LEU A 913 -32.11 -49.37 -34.01
C LEU A 913 -33.03 -49.18 -35.21
N ASN A 914 -34.12 -49.94 -35.22
CA ASN A 914 -35.23 -49.80 -36.15
C ASN A 914 -36.39 -49.10 -35.42
N ILE A 915 -37.24 -48.39 -36.17
CA ILE A 915 -38.42 -47.75 -35.62
C ILE A 915 -39.69 -48.07 -36.39
N GLU A 916 -40.82 -48.11 -35.69
CA GLU A 916 -42.14 -48.02 -36.30
C GLU A 916 -42.72 -46.63 -36.02
N VAL A 917 -43.12 -45.89 -37.05
CA VAL A 917 -43.81 -44.60 -36.92
C VAL A 917 -45.31 -44.84 -36.93
N HIS A 918 -45.98 -44.49 -35.84
CA HIS A 918 -47.41 -44.69 -35.62
C HIS A 918 -48.12 -43.33 -35.73
N ALA A 919 -49.14 -43.23 -36.57
CA ALA A 919 -49.93 -42.00 -36.70
C ALA A 919 -51.40 -42.25 -36.38
N HIS A 920 -52.02 -41.25 -35.75
CA HIS A 920 -53.40 -41.31 -35.24
C HIS A 920 -54.19 -40.08 -35.69
N THR A 921 -55.51 -40.22 -35.80
CA THR A 921 -56.46 -39.12 -36.02
C THR A 921 -57.42 -39.02 -34.83
N ASP A 922 -58.17 -37.92 -34.77
CA ASP A 922 -59.37 -37.84 -33.92
C ASP A 922 -60.56 -38.52 -34.62
N ASN A 923 -61.73 -38.47 -33.98
CA ASN A 923 -62.98 -39.02 -34.50
C ASN A 923 -63.70 -38.15 -35.54
N LYS A 924 -63.02 -37.14 -36.13
CA LYS A 924 -63.61 -36.28 -37.16
C LYS A 924 -63.23 -36.77 -38.54
N GLY A 925 -64.13 -37.54 -39.15
CA GLY A 925 -63.95 -38.12 -40.48
C GLY A 925 -64.68 -39.45 -40.57
N GLY A 926 -64.53 -40.15 -41.69
CA GLY A 926 -64.93 -41.56 -41.80
C GLY A 926 -63.74 -42.48 -41.52
N ASP A 927 -63.97 -43.62 -40.88
CA ASP A 927 -62.94 -44.58 -40.46
C ASP A 927 -61.90 -44.88 -41.54
N ALA A 928 -62.36 -45.19 -42.77
CA ALA A 928 -61.49 -45.49 -43.91
C ALA A 928 -60.63 -44.30 -44.33
N SER A 929 -61.19 -43.08 -44.32
CA SER A 929 -60.48 -41.84 -44.63
C SER A 929 -59.46 -41.50 -43.55
N ASN A 930 -59.80 -41.71 -42.27
CA ASN A 930 -58.94 -41.47 -41.11
C ASN A 930 -57.76 -42.47 -41.07
N LEU A 931 -58.01 -43.73 -41.41
CA LEU A 931 -56.97 -44.74 -41.55
C LEU A 931 -56.00 -44.40 -42.69
N LEU A 932 -56.51 -44.00 -43.86
CA LEU A 932 -55.67 -43.58 -44.98
C LEU A 932 -54.85 -42.32 -44.65
N LEU A 933 -55.48 -41.32 -44.03
CA LEU A 933 -54.82 -40.06 -43.65
C LEU A 933 -53.69 -40.31 -42.65
N SER A 934 -53.94 -41.07 -41.58
CA SER A 934 -52.90 -41.43 -40.62
C SER A 934 -51.77 -42.24 -41.27
N GLN A 935 -52.08 -43.22 -42.12
CA GLN A 935 -51.06 -43.99 -42.83
C GLN A 935 -50.17 -43.11 -43.71
N ASN A 936 -50.75 -42.13 -44.41
CA ASN A 936 -50.00 -41.18 -45.21
C ASN A 936 -49.16 -40.23 -44.36
N ARG A 937 -49.66 -39.78 -43.19
CA ARG A 937 -48.89 -38.98 -42.23
C ARG A 937 -47.66 -39.73 -41.70
N ALA A 938 -47.81 -41.01 -41.34
CA ALA A 938 -46.68 -41.83 -40.93
C ALA A 938 -45.64 -41.99 -42.08
N LYS A 939 -46.10 -42.16 -43.33
CA LYS A 939 -45.21 -42.19 -44.50
C LYS A 939 -44.47 -40.88 -44.73
N SER A 940 -45.12 -39.73 -44.57
CA SER A 940 -44.47 -38.42 -44.72
C SER A 940 -43.31 -38.24 -43.74
N VAL A 941 -43.44 -38.74 -42.52
CA VAL A 941 -42.35 -38.74 -41.53
C VAL A 941 -41.18 -39.61 -41.99
N ILE A 942 -41.45 -40.82 -42.50
CA ILE A 942 -40.41 -41.70 -43.04
C ILE A 942 -39.69 -41.04 -44.21
N ILE A 943 -40.43 -40.49 -45.19
CA ILE A 943 -39.86 -39.81 -46.35
C ILE A 943 -38.93 -38.68 -45.92
N TYR A 944 -39.32 -37.90 -44.90
CA TYR A 944 -38.48 -36.85 -44.36
C TYR A 944 -37.15 -37.40 -43.79
N LEU A 945 -37.21 -38.47 -42.99
CA LEU A 945 -36.01 -39.10 -42.41
C LEU A 945 -35.13 -39.77 -43.46
N GLU A 946 -35.73 -40.36 -44.51
CA GLU A 946 -35.02 -40.92 -45.67
C GLU A 946 -34.24 -39.83 -46.43
N GLN A 947 -34.87 -38.67 -46.67
CA GLN A 947 -34.21 -37.53 -47.31
C GLN A 947 -33.03 -36.99 -46.49
N LYS A 948 -33.05 -37.18 -45.17
CA LYS A 948 -31.95 -36.83 -44.26
C LYS A 948 -30.88 -37.94 -44.17
N GLY A 949 -31.11 -39.10 -44.76
CA GLY A 949 -30.11 -40.18 -44.90
C GLY A 949 -30.37 -41.44 -44.05
N ILE A 950 -31.52 -41.57 -43.39
CA ILE A 950 -31.88 -42.82 -42.69
C ILE A 950 -32.36 -43.85 -43.70
N THR A 951 -31.76 -45.05 -43.68
CA THR A 951 -32.15 -46.14 -44.59
C THR A 951 -33.59 -46.56 -44.36
N SER A 952 -34.39 -46.65 -45.44
CA SER A 952 -35.80 -47.03 -45.42
C SER A 952 -36.09 -48.36 -44.72
N THR A 953 -35.16 -49.33 -44.80
CA THR A 953 -35.26 -50.64 -44.15
C THR A 953 -35.30 -50.57 -42.62
N ARG A 954 -34.90 -49.44 -42.03
CA ARG A 954 -34.90 -49.21 -40.57
C ARG A 954 -36.22 -48.61 -40.06
N MET A 955 -37.19 -48.34 -40.93
CA MET A 955 -38.39 -47.58 -40.59
C MET A 955 -39.65 -48.22 -41.16
N ILE A 956 -40.70 -48.34 -40.35
CA ILE A 956 -42.00 -48.89 -40.77
C ILE A 956 -43.12 -47.89 -40.44
N ALA A 957 -43.92 -47.48 -41.42
CA ALA A 957 -45.05 -46.56 -41.21
C ALA A 957 -46.35 -47.32 -40.95
N LYS A 958 -47.05 -47.02 -39.86
CA LYS A 958 -48.36 -47.59 -39.50
C LYS A 958 -49.37 -46.49 -39.17
N GLY A 959 -50.46 -46.44 -39.92
CA GLY A 959 -51.63 -45.61 -39.60
C GLY A 959 -52.64 -46.39 -38.75
N PHE A 960 -53.19 -45.74 -37.72
CA PHE A 960 -54.21 -46.33 -36.85
C PHE A 960 -55.58 -45.64 -36.96
N GLY A 961 -55.69 -44.54 -37.71
CA GLY A 961 -56.89 -43.70 -37.72
C GLY A 961 -57.30 -43.30 -36.30
N GLU A 962 -58.59 -43.36 -36.02
CA GLU A 962 -59.18 -43.05 -34.71
C GLU A 962 -59.27 -44.25 -33.76
N SER A 963 -58.82 -45.44 -34.17
CA SER A 963 -59.04 -46.70 -33.45
C SER A 963 -58.32 -46.82 -32.09
N LYS A 964 -57.41 -45.90 -31.78
CA LYS A 964 -56.60 -45.88 -30.54
C LYS A 964 -56.58 -44.48 -29.91
N PRO A 965 -57.72 -43.99 -29.38
CA PRO A 965 -57.78 -42.71 -28.69
C PRO A 965 -57.08 -42.79 -27.33
N ILE A 966 -56.38 -41.73 -26.96
CA ILE A 966 -55.73 -41.57 -25.65
C ILE A 966 -56.43 -40.53 -24.76
N ALA A 967 -57.35 -39.75 -25.35
CA ALA A 967 -58.16 -38.76 -24.66
C ALA A 967 -59.60 -38.76 -25.19
N ASN A 968 -60.52 -38.14 -24.44
CA ASN A 968 -61.91 -38.04 -24.85
C ASN A 968 -62.06 -37.18 -26.13
N ASN A 969 -62.68 -37.73 -27.17
CA ASN A 969 -62.93 -37.01 -28.42
C ASN A 969 -64.06 -35.98 -28.35
N ASP A 970 -64.83 -35.92 -27.26
CA ASP A 970 -65.92 -34.95 -27.12
C ASP A 970 -65.38 -33.52 -26.94
N ALA A 971 -64.23 -33.38 -26.28
CA ALA A 971 -63.57 -32.11 -26.03
C ALA A 971 -62.57 -31.75 -27.16
N PRO A 972 -62.50 -30.48 -27.61
CA PRO A 972 -61.47 -30.01 -28.54
C PRO A 972 -60.04 -30.39 -28.13
N GLU A 973 -59.73 -30.26 -26.85
CA GLU A 973 -58.42 -30.55 -26.26
C GLU A 973 -58.08 -32.05 -26.37
N GLY A 974 -59.06 -32.92 -26.11
CA GLY A 974 -58.86 -34.36 -26.23
C GLY A 974 -58.73 -34.83 -27.69
N ARG A 975 -59.43 -34.18 -28.63
CA ARG A 975 -59.21 -34.43 -30.07
C ARG A 975 -57.79 -34.04 -30.51
N GLU A 976 -57.25 -32.95 -29.99
CA GLU A 976 -55.87 -32.55 -30.26
C GLU A 976 -54.86 -33.59 -29.78
N LEU A 977 -55.03 -34.11 -28.56
CA LEU A 977 -54.20 -35.21 -28.05
C LEU A 977 -54.31 -36.48 -28.90
N ASN A 978 -55.48 -36.76 -29.47
CA ASN A 978 -55.67 -37.93 -30.34
C ASN A 978 -55.02 -37.77 -31.73
N ARG A 979 -54.93 -36.54 -32.26
CA ARG A 979 -54.20 -36.22 -33.50
C ARG A 979 -52.69 -36.18 -33.26
N ARG A 980 -52.08 -37.35 -33.04
CA ARG A 980 -50.67 -37.49 -32.67
C ARG A 980 -49.91 -38.41 -33.61
N VAL A 981 -48.59 -38.28 -33.58
CA VAL A 981 -47.65 -39.25 -34.14
C VAL A 981 -46.72 -39.71 -33.03
N GLU A 982 -46.46 -41.00 -33.00
CA GLU A 982 -45.56 -41.66 -32.06
C GLU A 982 -44.56 -42.50 -32.84
N PHE A 983 -43.48 -42.91 -32.20
CA PHE A 983 -42.61 -43.94 -32.72
C PHE A 983 -42.38 -45.03 -31.67
N LYS A 984 -42.20 -46.26 -32.15
CA LYS A 984 -41.85 -47.42 -31.35
C LYS A 984 -40.46 -47.88 -31.73
N LEU A 985 -39.62 -48.19 -30.74
CA LEU A 985 -38.32 -48.83 -30.98
C LEU A 985 -38.52 -50.33 -31.25
N VAL A 986 -37.86 -50.84 -32.28
CA VAL A 986 -37.87 -52.26 -32.65
C VAL A 986 -36.45 -52.75 -32.94
N LYS A 987 -36.24 -54.04 -32.73
CA LYS A 987 -34.92 -54.68 -32.87
C LYS A 987 -34.51 -54.86 -34.33
#